data_AF-A0A916B1T9-F1
#
_entry.id   AF-A0A916B1T9-F1
#
_cell.length_a   1.000
_cell.length_b   1.000
_cell.length_c   1.000
_cell.angle_alpha   90.00
_cell.angle_beta   90.00
_cell.angle_gamma   90.00
#
_symmetry.space_group_name_H-M   'P 1'
#
loop_
_entity.id
_entity.type
_entity.pdbx_description
1 polymer ?
#
loop_
_entity_poly.entity_id
_entity_poly.type
_entity_poly.pdbx_seq_one_letter_code
_entity_poly.pdbx_strand_id
1 'polypeptide(L)'
;MRLKKLIKKKPRTPARKPTQSDVDQKSLKPIQSALTRNKKSFVAYNNFRKELFAELAPADSTTILFLLPWLISVNHPQCPGYIADQKRPFRVYGVESLKGIRSLEKDFKKRFDIKKRDSLLTHTQDTYVIPGIYTIGSVGSVSQTSGSDCDMWVCIDRNQFDKTAWRQLNQKINLIKDWMDINCKMPVFFFISDITAIRECRFGSVDEESSGSTQQKVLKEEFYRTCTVICGKIPLWWLCYHPDLPVDYHAALAVIQDEDFGEYDLVDFGDIERIEKNEYFGAALWQFKKSLSRPLKSIIKMSLLKMLLDAPDESLMCHRFREQVLTARDGNFPDFSIFTMESIAADYKENRPELLKFLIECLYIRCEYNPYNRNQPLKNKLAGPFFKPFKISNERQMALRKSDLWKFSQQVELGDNLFKLMIELYREISASQKGIQGESNKRDLTILGRKTAAFYAKKRYKVPILQKPTGNLNVSNPSLSLRDNKWFVFSGKDTSRPLCSSPEITYNIAFIVWNGLFNPGQIGMVPNMSDITLREIVNLGIRIERIFETYEMAEIDYAGYLSSEYVEKLFVIAGLEKTPWFKEKLDLRVVYMNCWGELFARHFRSHSAFEKFIIESRTENPRLQVRFYVRRSNTTYEKIIERAKMILKPTIDPES
;
A
#
# COMPACT_ATOMS: atom_id res chain seq x y z
N MET A 1 -41.69 -80.61 37.12
CA MET A 1 -42.65 -79.63 36.56
C MET A 1 -42.26 -78.22 37.02
N ARG A 2 -41.82 -77.35 36.10
CA ARG A 2 -41.34 -75.98 36.36
C ARG A 2 -42.52 -75.00 36.35
N LEU A 3 -42.74 -74.26 37.44
CA LEU A 3 -43.60 -73.07 37.49
C LEU A 3 -42.78 -71.82 37.06
N LYS A 4 -43.19 -71.17 35.97
CA LYS A 4 -42.62 -69.88 35.50
C LYS A 4 -43.25 -68.71 36.26
N LYS A 5 -42.40 -67.83 36.81
CA LYS A 5 -42.77 -66.52 37.39
C LYS A 5 -43.26 -65.56 36.29
N LEU A 6 -44.44 -64.97 36.48
CA LEU A 6 -44.91 -63.79 35.75
C LEU A 6 -44.17 -62.54 36.25
N ILE A 7 -43.46 -61.85 35.35
CA ILE A 7 -42.95 -60.48 35.55
C ILE A 7 -43.95 -59.53 34.89
N LYS A 8 -44.60 -58.66 35.68
CA LYS A 8 -45.45 -57.55 35.19
C LYS A 8 -44.57 -56.51 34.48
N LYS A 9 -44.80 -56.30 33.18
CA LYS A 9 -44.23 -55.18 32.40
C LYS A 9 -44.82 -53.85 32.89
N LYS A 10 -43.98 -52.89 33.25
CA LYS A 10 -44.37 -51.47 33.42
C LYS A 10 -44.89 -50.90 32.09
N PRO A 11 -45.89 -50.00 32.10
CA PRO A 11 -46.36 -49.36 30.87
C PRO A 11 -45.26 -48.46 30.30
N ARG A 12 -44.96 -48.64 29.01
CA ARG A 12 -44.12 -47.72 28.23
C ARG A 12 -44.87 -46.39 28.12
N THR A 13 -44.29 -45.33 28.69
CA THR A 13 -44.67 -43.95 28.36
C THR A 13 -44.56 -43.74 26.85
N PRO A 14 -45.57 -43.15 26.18
CA PRO A 14 -45.50 -42.89 24.76
C PRO A 14 -44.35 -41.92 24.49
N ALA A 15 -43.49 -42.25 23.53
CA ALA A 15 -42.45 -41.35 23.06
C ALA A 15 -43.12 -40.08 22.54
N ARG A 16 -42.79 -38.94 23.16
CA ARG A 16 -43.24 -37.61 22.73
C ARG A 16 -42.89 -37.45 21.25
N LYS A 17 -43.89 -37.18 20.40
CA LYS A 17 -43.63 -36.79 19.00
C LYS A 17 -42.78 -35.51 19.03
N PRO A 18 -41.70 -35.42 18.24
CA PRO A 18 -40.88 -34.21 18.20
C PRO A 18 -41.75 -33.02 17.83
N THR A 19 -41.65 -31.93 18.59
CA THR A 19 -42.23 -30.64 18.21
C THR A 19 -41.44 -30.05 17.04
N GLN A 20 -41.99 -29.10 16.28
CA GLN A 20 -41.27 -28.45 15.16
C GLN A 20 -39.91 -27.87 15.62
N SER A 21 -39.86 -27.32 16.85
CA SER A 21 -38.62 -26.85 17.49
C SER A 21 -37.61 -27.96 17.81
N ASP A 22 -38.07 -29.19 18.12
CA ASP A 22 -37.17 -30.34 18.34
C ASP A 22 -36.58 -30.88 17.02
N VAL A 23 -37.27 -30.65 15.89
CA VAL A 23 -36.81 -31.00 14.54
C VAL A 23 -35.80 -29.97 14.03
N ASP A 24 -36.05 -28.68 14.30
CA ASP A 24 -35.13 -27.58 13.98
C ASP A 24 -33.86 -27.60 14.84
N GLN A 25 -33.94 -27.94 16.14
CA GLN A 25 -32.75 -28.11 16.98
C GLN A 25 -31.90 -29.34 16.61
N LYS A 26 -32.49 -30.40 16.03
CA LYS A 26 -31.73 -31.58 15.57
C LYS A 26 -30.96 -31.32 14.27
N SER A 27 -31.43 -30.42 13.41
CA SER A 27 -30.75 -30.07 12.16
C SER A 27 -29.57 -29.11 12.38
N LEU A 28 -29.59 -28.29 13.45
CA LEU A 28 -28.53 -27.33 13.76
C LEU A 28 -27.31 -27.93 14.49
N LYS A 29 -27.46 -29.05 15.22
CA LYS A 29 -26.34 -29.66 15.98
C LYS A 29 -25.12 -30.07 15.13
N PRO A 30 -25.27 -30.70 13.95
CA PRO A 30 -24.14 -30.98 13.07
C PRO A 30 -23.42 -29.69 12.63
N ILE A 31 -24.17 -28.62 12.37
CA ILE A 31 -23.64 -27.31 11.97
C ILE A 31 -22.88 -26.67 13.15
N GLN A 32 -23.43 -26.68 14.36
CA GLN A 32 -22.75 -26.21 15.58
C GLN A 32 -21.40 -26.90 15.81
N SER A 33 -21.37 -28.22 15.63
CA SER A 33 -20.13 -29.01 15.73
C SER A 33 -19.10 -28.60 14.67
N ALA A 34 -19.55 -28.39 13.42
CA ALA A 34 -18.71 -27.90 12.33
C ALA A 34 -18.13 -26.51 12.63
N LEU A 35 -18.95 -25.56 13.10
CA LEU A 35 -18.50 -24.21 13.48
C LEU A 35 -17.45 -24.27 14.59
N THR A 36 -17.69 -25.09 15.63
CA THR A 36 -16.74 -25.28 16.74
C THR A 36 -15.39 -25.85 16.25
N ARG A 37 -15.43 -26.82 15.34
CA ARG A 37 -14.21 -27.39 14.71
C ARG A 37 -13.48 -26.32 13.89
N ASN A 38 -14.21 -25.58 13.05
CA ASN A 38 -13.62 -24.57 12.19
C ASN A 38 -13.01 -23.43 12.99
N LYS A 39 -13.66 -23.01 14.09
CA LYS A 39 -13.11 -22.04 15.05
C LYS A 39 -11.76 -22.49 15.60
N LYS A 40 -11.64 -23.74 16.06
CA LYS A 40 -10.36 -24.29 16.55
C LYS A 40 -9.27 -24.25 15.48
N SER A 41 -9.61 -24.63 14.24
CA SER A 41 -8.68 -24.59 13.11
C SER A 41 -8.23 -23.15 12.79
N PHE A 42 -9.17 -22.22 12.72
CA PHE A 42 -8.87 -20.80 12.49
C PHE A 42 -8.02 -20.18 13.60
N VAL A 43 -8.30 -20.46 14.87
CA VAL A 43 -7.48 -19.95 15.99
C VAL A 43 -6.04 -20.46 15.87
N ALA A 44 -5.85 -21.74 15.53
CA ALA A 44 -4.51 -22.30 15.30
C ALA A 44 -3.82 -21.63 14.10
N TYR A 45 -4.53 -21.41 12.99
CA TYR A 45 -4.02 -20.66 11.83
C TYR A 45 -3.62 -19.22 12.20
N ASN A 46 -4.47 -18.51 12.92
CA ASN A 46 -4.21 -17.14 13.34
C ASN A 46 -3.00 -17.04 14.28
N ASN A 47 -2.80 -18.02 15.16
CA ASN A 47 -1.60 -18.09 16.00
C ASN A 47 -0.35 -18.37 15.16
N PHE A 48 -0.42 -19.29 14.20
CA PHE A 48 0.67 -19.52 13.25
C PHE A 48 1.06 -18.25 12.48
N ARG A 49 0.08 -17.43 12.07
CA ARG A 49 0.32 -16.12 11.44
C ARG A 49 1.03 -15.14 12.38
N LYS A 50 0.66 -15.11 13.67
CA LYS A 50 1.34 -14.30 14.69
C LYS A 50 2.77 -14.77 14.95
N GLU A 51 3.00 -16.07 14.95
CA GLU A 51 4.35 -16.65 15.07
C GLU A 51 5.24 -16.26 13.89
N LEU A 52 4.71 -16.35 12.66
CA LEU A 52 5.43 -15.89 11.47
C LEU A 52 5.71 -14.38 11.53
N PHE A 53 4.76 -13.58 12.01
CA PHE A 53 4.99 -12.15 12.23
C PHE A 53 6.10 -11.91 13.26
N ALA A 54 6.08 -12.65 14.37
CA ALA A 54 7.09 -12.56 15.42
C ALA A 54 8.50 -12.97 14.92
N GLU A 55 8.60 -13.98 14.06
CA GLU A 55 9.84 -14.37 13.39
C GLU A 55 10.39 -13.24 12.49
N LEU A 56 9.51 -12.62 11.69
CA LEU A 56 9.91 -11.68 10.65
C LEU A 56 10.10 -10.23 11.15
N ALA A 57 9.48 -9.87 12.28
CA ALA A 57 9.69 -8.58 12.93
C ALA A 57 9.66 -8.71 14.48
N PRO A 58 10.68 -9.32 15.11
CA PRO A 58 10.65 -9.61 16.55
C PRO A 58 10.44 -8.38 17.45
N ALA A 59 11.07 -7.25 17.09
CA ALA A 59 10.98 -6.01 17.88
C ALA A 59 9.58 -5.35 17.80
N ASP A 60 9.04 -5.23 16.59
CA ASP A 60 7.76 -4.55 16.37
C ASP A 60 6.56 -5.44 16.68
N SER A 61 6.68 -6.76 16.44
CA SER A 61 5.59 -7.72 16.67
C SER A 61 5.14 -7.77 18.12
N THR A 62 6.05 -7.68 19.10
CA THR A 62 5.67 -7.65 20.53
C THR A 62 4.85 -6.40 20.84
N THR A 63 5.26 -5.25 20.29
CA THR A 63 4.54 -3.99 20.46
C THR A 63 3.15 -4.06 19.83
N ILE A 64 3.07 -4.59 18.61
CA ILE A 64 1.84 -4.63 17.82
C ILE A 64 0.86 -5.70 18.32
N LEU A 65 1.34 -6.91 18.63
CA LEU A 65 0.49 -8.04 19.01
C LEU A 65 -0.04 -7.93 20.44
N PHE A 66 0.71 -7.29 21.34
CA PHE A 66 0.40 -7.32 22.78
C PHE A 66 0.27 -5.94 23.40
N LEU A 67 1.22 -5.04 23.16
CA LEU A 67 1.20 -3.71 23.79
C LEU A 67 0.09 -2.82 23.21
N LEU A 68 -0.15 -2.85 21.90
CA LEU A 68 -1.18 -2.04 21.25
C LEU A 68 -2.60 -2.35 21.77
N PRO A 69 -3.09 -3.61 21.81
CA PRO A 69 -4.39 -3.91 22.41
C PRO A 69 -4.50 -3.50 23.89
N TRP A 70 -3.38 -3.62 24.63
CA TRP A 70 -3.32 -3.16 26.02
C TRP A 70 -3.45 -1.64 26.11
N LEU A 71 -2.70 -0.86 25.32
CA LEU A 71 -2.76 0.61 25.29
C LEU A 71 -4.16 1.13 24.93
N ILE A 72 -4.82 0.52 23.95
CA ILE A 72 -6.19 0.87 23.59
C ILE A 72 -7.13 0.63 24.79
N SER A 73 -6.88 -0.43 25.56
CA SER A 73 -7.73 -0.89 26.66
C SER A 73 -7.42 -0.26 28.03
N VAL A 74 -6.31 0.48 28.20
CA VAL A 74 -5.96 1.15 29.46
C VAL A 74 -6.01 2.66 29.31
N ASN A 75 -6.45 3.37 30.34
CA ASN A 75 -6.42 4.83 30.38
C ASN A 75 -5.67 5.31 31.61
N HIS A 76 -4.35 5.44 31.50
CA HIS A 76 -3.47 5.83 32.59
C HIS A 76 -2.60 7.03 32.17
N PRO A 77 -2.38 8.05 33.03
CA PRO A 77 -1.65 9.27 32.65
C PRO A 77 -0.25 9.08 32.05
N GLN A 78 0.43 8.00 32.44
CA GLN A 78 1.76 7.66 31.92
C GLN A 78 1.74 6.85 30.62
N CYS A 79 0.58 6.35 30.18
CA CYS A 79 0.46 5.57 28.96
C CYS A 79 0.22 6.48 27.74
N PRO A 80 0.81 6.15 26.58
CA PRO A 80 0.37 6.68 25.30
C PRO A 80 -1.14 6.47 25.09
N GLY A 81 -1.83 7.47 24.54
CA GLY A 81 -3.28 7.42 24.36
C GLY A 81 -4.12 7.79 25.59
N TYR A 82 -3.52 8.38 26.63
CA TYR A 82 -4.28 8.86 27.79
C TYR A 82 -5.28 9.97 27.42
N ILE A 83 -6.50 9.84 27.91
CA ILE A 83 -7.58 10.82 27.76
C ILE A 83 -8.05 11.23 29.17
N ALA A 84 -7.81 12.49 29.55
CA ALA A 84 -8.05 12.98 30.91
C ALA A 84 -9.53 13.02 31.32
N ASP A 85 -10.42 13.36 30.38
CA ASP A 85 -11.86 13.50 30.60
C ASP A 85 -12.66 12.23 30.22
N GLN A 86 -11.98 11.08 30.06
CA GLN A 86 -12.64 9.82 29.75
C GLN A 86 -13.35 9.25 30.98
N LYS A 87 -14.68 9.28 30.95
CA LYS A 87 -15.53 8.69 32.00
C LYS A 87 -15.68 7.18 31.87
N ARG A 88 -15.89 6.71 30.64
CA ARG A 88 -16.09 5.29 30.30
C ARG A 88 -14.91 4.79 29.46
N PRO A 89 -14.14 3.79 29.93
CA PRO A 89 -12.95 3.33 29.22
C PRO A 89 -13.32 2.55 27.94
N PHE A 90 -12.41 2.58 26.97
CA PHE A 90 -12.46 1.67 25.83
C PHE A 90 -11.86 0.31 26.22
N ARG A 91 -12.45 -0.78 25.74
CA ARG A 91 -11.98 -2.14 26.03
C ARG A 91 -12.03 -2.99 24.77
N VAL A 92 -10.90 -3.52 24.34
CA VAL A 92 -10.89 -4.53 23.26
C VAL A 92 -11.44 -5.84 23.82
N TYR A 93 -12.38 -6.45 23.10
CA TYR A 93 -13.02 -7.69 23.54
C TYR A 93 -11.99 -8.78 23.88
N GLY A 94 -12.10 -9.37 25.07
CA GLY A 94 -11.23 -10.47 25.52
C GLY A 94 -9.76 -10.10 25.74
N VAL A 95 -9.38 -8.82 25.74
CA VAL A 95 -7.98 -8.41 25.96
C VAL A 95 -7.43 -8.93 27.28
N GLU A 96 -8.27 -8.98 28.30
CA GLU A 96 -7.93 -9.46 29.62
C GLU A 96 -7.77 -10.96 29.67
N SER A 97 -8.25 -11.76 28.71
CA SER A 97 -8.10 -13.23 28.69
C SER A 97 -6.87 -13.69 27.89
N LEU A 98 -6.23 -12.79 27.14
CA LEU A 98 -5.05 -13.10 26.34
C LEU A 98 -3.82 -13.35 27.22
N LYS A 99 -3.37 -14.61 27.25
CA LYS A 99 -2.19 -15.05 28.02
C LYS A 99 -0.95 -14.19 27.78
N GLY A 100 -0.66 -13.84 26.51
CA GLY A 100 0.49 -13.02 26.15
C GLY A 100 0.47 -11.61 26.75
N ILE A 101 -0.71 -10.98 26.81
CA ILE A 101 -0.87 -9.66 27.43
C ILE A 101 -0.74 -9.79 28.96
N ARG A 102 -1.39 -10.78 29.57
CA ARG A 102 -1.25 -11.03 31.02
C ARG A 102 0.20 -11.25 31.45
N SER A 103 0.97 -12.02 30.67
CA SER A 103 2.38 -12.27 30.98
C SER A 103 3.27 -11.05 30.81
N LEU A 104 2.95 -10.18 29.85
CA LEU A 104 3.78 -9.00 29.51
C LEU A 104 3.34 -7.71 30.20
N GLU A 105 2.16 -7.66 30.84
CA GLU A 105 1.63 -6.44 31.45
C GLU A 105 2.59 -5.83 32.49
N LYS A 106 3.32 -6.66 33.24
CA LYS A 106 4.33 -6.17 34.20
C LYS A 106 5.45 -5.40 33.47
N ASP A 107 5.89 -5.88 32.32
CA ASP A 107 6.93 -5.24 31.52
C ASP A 107 6.41 -3.97 30.85
N PHE A 108 5.14 -3.96 30.42
CA PHE A 108 4.48 -2.76 29.90
C PHE A 108 4.41 -1.67 30.98
N LYS A 109 3.97 -2.01 32.20
CA LYS A 109 3.94 -1.07 33.32
C LYS A 109 5.33 -0.53 33.64
N LYS A 110 6.36 -1.39 33.65
CA LYS A 110 7.76 -0.97 33.84
C LYS A 110 8.22 -0.01 32.73
N ARG A 111 7.86 -0.27 31.47
CA ARG A 111 8.20 0.59 30.31
C ARG A 111 7.67 2.02 30.47
N PHE A 112 6.52 2.19 31.12
CA PHE A 112 5.89 3.50 31.34
C PHE A 112 6.03 4.02 32.78
N ASP A 113 6.94 3.47 33.58
CA ASP A 113 7.16 3.83 34.99
C ASP A 113 5.89 3.79 35.87
N ILE A 114 5.02 2.83 35.62
CA ILE A 114 3.77 2.64 36.37
C ILE A 114 4.02 1.71 37.56
N LYS A 115 3.89 2.26 38.77
CA LYS A 115 4.17 1.54 40.03
C LYS A 115 3.00 0.70 40.55
N LYS A 116 1.82 0.77 39.91
CA LYS A 116 0.62 0.02 40.34
C LYS A 116 0.84 -1.49 40.22
N ARG A 117 0.65 -2.21 41.33
CA ARG A 117 0.87 -3.67 41.40
C ARG A 117 -0.22 -4.44 40.65
N ASP A 118 -1.48 -4.04 40.80
CA ASP A 118 -2.61 -4.69 40.15
C ASP A 118 -2.59 -4.51 38.63
N SER A 119 -3.36 -5.35 37.94
CA SER A 119 -3.61 -5.17 36.51
C SER A 119 -4.27 -3.82 36.24
N LEU A 120 -3.96 -3.20 35.10
CA LEU A 120 -4.72 -2.05 34.61
C LEU A 120 -5.93 -2.47 33.76
N LEU A 121 -6.05 -3.77 33.47
CA LEU A 121 -7.20 -4.37 32.79
C LEU A 121 -8.29 -4.81 33.78
N THR A 122 -8.49 -4.09 34.88
CA THR A 122 -9.53 -4.43 35.87
C THR A 122 -10.93 -4.45 35.24
N HIS A 123 -11.71 -5.49 35.54
CA HIS A 123 -13.09 -5.61 35.09
C HIS A 123 -13.91 -4.42 35.57
N THR A 124 -14.34 -3.61 34.61
CA THR A 124 -15.32 -2.54 34.79
C THR A 124 -16.54 -2.98 34.00
N GLN A 125 -17.72 -3.00 34.61
CA GLN A 125 -18.94 -3.40 33.90
C GLN A 125 -19.35 -2.36 32.85
N ASP A 126 -18.93 -1.11 33.01
CA ASP A 126 -19.25 -0.02 32.12
C ASP A 126 -18.07 0.35 31.21
N THR A 127 -17.97 -0.28 30.03
CA THR A 127 -16.93 0.01 29.03
C THR A 127 -17.50 0.14 27.62
N TYR A 128 -16.88 0.98 26.78
CA TYR A 128 -17.11 0.95 25.33
C TYR A 128 -16.32 -0.22 24.75
N VAL A 129 -17.03 -1.25 24.30
CA VAL A 129 -16.41 -2.46 23.75
C VAL A 129 -15.94 -2.18 22.31
N ILE A 130 -14.69 -2.53 22.04
CA ILE A 130 -14.12 -2.61 20.70
C ILE A 130 -14.15 -4.09 20.30
N PRO A 131 -15.04 -4.51 19.39
CA PRO A 131 -15.15 -5.88 18.91
C PRO A 131 -13.81 -6.54 18.56
N GLY A 132 -12.90 -5.82 17.90
CA GLY A 132 -11.57 -6.36 17.65
C GLY A 132 -10.64 -5.43 16.89
N ILE A 133 -9.37 -5.84 16.90
CA ILE A 133 -8.27 -5.24 16.17
C ILE A 133 -7.73 -6.28 15.22
N TYR A 134 -7.64 -5.92 13.94
CA TYR A 134 -7.21 -6.80 12.87
C TYR A 134 -6.10 -6.12 12.08
N THR A 135 -5.15 -6.89 11.57
CA THR A 135 -4.25 -6.39 10.53
C THR A 135 -4.57 -7.06 9.20
N ILE A 136 -4.45 -6.30 8.11
CA ILE A 136 -4.64 -6.74 6.73
C ILE A 136 -3.32 -6.58 5.95
N GLY A 137 -3.13 -7.36 4.88
CA GLY A 137 -1.96 -7.23 4.01
C GLY A 137 -0.84 -8.21 4.36
N SER A 138 0.43 -7.81 4.19
CA SER A 138 1.57 -8.74 4.22
C SER A 138 1.99 -9.21 5.62
N VAL A 139 1.51 -8.58 6.69
CA VAL A 139 1.95 -8.90 8.06
C VAL A 139 1.61 -10.35 8.41
N GLY A 140 2.60 -11.10 8.88
CA GLY A 140 2.51 -12.52 9.18
C GLY A 140 2.51 -13.43 7.95
N SER A 141 3.04 -12.99 6.80
CA SER A 141 3.17 -13.82 5.58
C SER A 141 4.61 -13.93 5.07
N VAL A 142 4.86 -14.86 4.15
CA VAL A 142 6.15 -14.97 3.43
C VAL A 142 6.54 -13.66 2.72
N SER A 143 5.56 -12.87 2.28
CA SER A 143 5.78 -11.57 1.64
C SER A 143 6.04 -10.43 2.62
N GLN A 144 6.02 -10.67 3.94
CA GLN A 144 6.45 -9.65 4.90
C GLN A 144 7.95 -9.42 4.76
N THR A 145 8.32 -8.14 4.66
CA THR A 145 9.70 -7.68 4.60
C THR A 145 9.93 -6.51 5.54
N SER A 146 11.19 -6.06 5.65
CA SER A 146 11.54 -4.89 6.46
C SER A 146 10.87 -3.59 5.99
N GLY A 147 10.51 -3.50 4.70
CA GLY A 147 9.77 -2.38 4.11
C GLY A 147 8.24 -2.55 4.10
N SER A 148 7.70 -3.59 4.73
CA SER A 148 6.24 -3.73 4.89
C SER A 148 5.70 -2.72 5.89
N ASP A 149 4.48 -2.26 5.65
CA ASP A 149 3.63 -1.52 6.58
C ASP A 149 2.62 -2.45 7.26
N CYS A 150 2.03 -1.96 8.36
CA CYS A 150 0.98 -2.63 9.09
C CYS A 150 -0.29 -1.78 9.10
N ASP A 151 -1.26 -2.19 8.30
CA ASP A 151 -2.59 -1.58 8.29
C ASP A 151 -3.43 -2.23 9.40
N MET A 152 -3.95 -1.41 10.32
CA MET A 152 -4.70 -1.82 11.50
C MET A 152 -6.15 -1.36 11.43
N TRP A 153 -7.06 -2.33 11.39
CA TRP A 153 -8.49 -2.08 11.50
C TRP A 153 -8.91 -2.19 12.96
N VAL A 154 -9.32 -1.07 13.54
CA VAL A 154 -9.93 -0.99 14.87
C VAL A 154 -11.44 -1.00 14.66
N CYS A 155 -12.05 -2.19 14.77
CA CYS A 155 -13.46 -2.36 14.47
C CYS A 155 -14.33 -1.98 15.67
N ILE A 156 -15.33 -1.14 15.43
CA ILE A 156 -16.29 -0.68 16.43
C ILE A 156 -17.73 -0.94 15.99
N ASP A 157 -18.64 -1.05 16.95
CA ASP A 157 -20.07 -0.86 16.69
C ASP A 157 -20.39 0.62 16.85
N ARG A 158 -20.56 1.35 15.74
CA ARG A 158 -20.69 2.81 15.77
C ARG A 158 -21.90 3.29 16.58
N ASN A 159 -22.94 2.45 16.73
CA ASN A 159 -24.14 2.77 17.49
C ASN A 159 -23.88 2.86 19.01
N GLN A 160 -22.79 2.26 19.49
CA GLN A 160 -22.42 2.29 20.91
C GLN A 160 -21.64 3.56 21.31
N PHE A 161 -21.28 4.42 20.35
CA PHE A 161 -20.43 5.59 20.57
C PHE A 161 -21.22 6.88 20.34
N ASP A 162 -21.37 7.70 21.38
CA ASP A 162 -21.85 9.06 21.20
C ASP A 162 -20.75 9.96 20.56
N LYS A 163 -21.07 11.25 20.31
CA LYS A 163 -20.13 12.19 19.70
C LYS A 163 -18.85 12.38 20.54
N THR A 164 -18.98 12.37 21.86
CA THR A 164 -17.85 12.57 22.80
C THR A 164 -16.96 11.33 22.81
N ALA A 165 -17.54 10.14 22.95
CA ALA A 165 -16.84 8.87 22.92
C ALA A 165 -16.12 8.66 21.58
N TRP A 166 -16.78 8.99 20.46
CA TRP A 166 -16.17 8.95 19.13
C TRP A 166 -14.94 9.87 19.04
N ARG A 167 -15.07 11.13 19.48
CA ARG A 167 -13.95 12.09 19.51
C ARG A 167 -12.79 11.57 20.38
N GLN A 168 -13.08 11.06 21.57
CA GLN A 168 -12.08 10.53 22.50
C GLN A 168 -11.39 9.28 21.95
N LEU A 169 -12.12 8.40 21.24
CA LEU A 169 -11.51 7.23 20.58
C LEU A 169 -10.54 7.67 19.48
N ASN A 170 -10.95 8.59 18.61
CA ASN A 170 -10.08 9.13 17.55
C ASN A 170 -8.82 9.78 18.15
N GLN A 171 -8.99 10.62 19.17
CA GLN A 171 -7.87 11.24 19.87
C GLN A 171 -6.92 10.19 20.47
N LYS A 172 -7.46 9.17 21.12
CA LYS A 172 -6.68 8.09 21.72
C LYS A 172 -5.87 7.33 20.66
N ILE A 173 -6.50 6.94 19.55
CA ILE A 173 -5.84 6.24 18.46
C ILE A 173 -4.73 7.09 17.83
N ASN A 174 -4.95 8.39 17.62
CA ASN A 174 -3.93 9.30 17.09
C ASN A 174 -2.73 9.44 18.04
N LEU A 175 -2.96 9.58 19.35
CA LEU A 175 -1.88 9.63 20.34
C LEU A 175 -1.07 8.33 20.40
N ILE A 176 -1.73 7.17 20.26
CA ILE A 176 -1.06 5.88 20.17
C ILE A 176 -0.27 5.78 18.87
N LYS A 177 -0.84 6.21 17.75
CA LYS A 177 -0.18 6.25 16.45
C LYS A 177 1.10 7.07 16.50
N ASP A 178 1.05 8.31 16.99
CA ASP A 178 2.22 9.19 17.10
C ASP A 178 3.33 8.55 17.95
N TRP A 179 2.94 7.88 19.04
CA TRP A 179 3.90 7.15 19.86
C TRP A 179 4.51 5.96 19.11
N MET A 180 3.71 5.21 18.35
CA MET A 180 4.19 4.08 17.55
C MET A 180 5.10 4.53 16.40
N ASP A 181 4.82 5.66 15.75
CA ASP A 181 5.68 6.23 14.69
C ASP A 181 7.11 6.53 15.18
N ILE A 182 7.27 6.82 16.48
CA ILE A 182 8.58 7.04 17.12
C ILE A 182 9.22 5.73 17.60
N ASN A 183 8.42 4.75 18.02
CA ASN A 183 8.88 3.57 18.76
C ASN A 183 8.91 2.27 17.96
N CYS A 184 8.31 2.23 16.76
CA CYS A 184 8.28 1.10 15.86
C CYS A 184 9.09 1.41 14.60
N LYS A 185 9.79 0.39 14.06
CA LYS A 185 10.45 0.53 12.75
C LYS A 185 9.45 0.38 11.61
N MET A 186 8.52 -0.56 11.76
CA MET A 186 7.42 -0.77 10.85
C MET A 186 6.38 0.36 10.97
N PRO A 187 6.04 1.08 9.88
CA PRO A 187 4.94 2.05 9.88
C PRO A 187 3.62 1.37 10.19
N VAL A 188 2.82 1.96 11.09
CA VAL A 188 1.51 1.43 11.50
C VAL A 188 0.42 2.45 11.19
N PHE A 189 -0.50 2.07 10.29
CA PHE A 189 -1.63 2.91 9.89
C PHE A 189 -2.91 2.42 10.57
N PHE A 190 -3.69 3.34 11.13
CA PHE A 190 -4.93 3.01 11.85
C PHE A 190 -6.16 3.41 11.03
N PHE A 191 -7.10 2.49 10.94
CA PHE A 191 -8.40 2.66 10.31
C PHE A 191 -9.48 2.27 11.32
N ILE A 192 -10.29 3.23 11.77
CA ILE A 192 -11.42 2.93 12.65
C ILE A 192 -12.61 2.57 11.76
N SER A 193 -13.06 1.32 11.84
CA SER A 193 -14.05 0.77 10.92
C SER A 193 -15.32 0.36 11.66
N ASP A 194 -16.49 0.75 11.15
CA ASP A 194 -17.77 0.32 11.70
C ASP A 194 -18.12 -1.10 11.20
N ILE A 195 -18.51 -1.99 12.12
CA ILE A 195 -18.86 -3.38 11.79
C ILE A 195 -20.02 -3.46 10.79
N THR A 196 -20.99 -2.56 10.89
CA THR A 196 -22.15 -2.51 9.98
C THR A 196 -21.70 -2.07 8.59
N ALA A 197 -20.80 -1.09 8.53
CA ALA A 197 -20.21 -0.64 7.29
C ALA A 197 -19.38 -1.75 6.61
N ILE A 198 -18.54 -2.49 7.34
CA ILE A 198 -17.81 -3.65 6.80
C ILE A 198 -18.79 -4.71 6.27
N ARG A 199 -19.84 -5.02 7.03
CA ARG A 199 -20.88 -5.99 6.65
C ARG A 199 -21.46 -5.70 5.29
N GLU A 200 -21.81 -4.45 5.07
CA GLU A 200 -22.46 -3.97 3.85
C GLU A 200 -21.45 -3.51 2.79
N CYS A 201 -20.16 -3.86 2.94
CA CYS A 201 -19.05 -3.45 2.08
C CYS A 201 -18.87 -1.92 1.93
N ARG A 202 -19.39 -1.13 2.86
CA ARG A 202 -19.16 0.32 2.90
C ARG A 202 -17.87 0.64 3.64
N PHE A 203 -16.82 0.97 2.89
CA PHE A 203 -15.53 1.39 3.47
C PHE A 203 -15.34 2.91 3.48
N GLY A 204 -16.43 3.66 3.32
CA GLY A 204 -16.42 5.11 3.13
C GLY A 204 -15.90 5.52 1.75
N SER A 205 -16.01 6.81 1.43
CA SER A 205 -15.17 7.41 0.40
C SER A 205 -13.74 7.42 0.96
N VAL A 206 -12.91 6.47 0.53
CA VAL A 206 -11.46 6.66 0.57
C VAL A 206 -11.21 7.99 -0.13
N ASP A 207 -10.79 9.02 0.62
CA ASP A 207 -10.75 10.47 0.28
C ASP A 207 -10.68 10.76 -1.22
N GLU A 208 -11.56 11.62 -1.77
CA GLU A 208 -11.61 12.34 -3.09
C GLU A 208 -10.96 11.71 -4.35
N GLU A 209 -10.46 10.49 -4.26
CA GLU A 209 -9.68 9.75 -5.23
C GLU A 209 -10.63 8.68 -5.76
N SER A 210 -11.20 8.93 -6.93
CA SER A 210 -12.39 8.26 -7.49
C SER A 210 -12.33 6.73 -7.69
N SER A 211 -11.37 6.02 -7.10
CA SER A 211 -11.36 4.55 -6.93
C SER A 211 -12.07 4.05 -5.66
N GLY A 212 -12.41 4.92 -4.70
CA GLY A 212 -12.98 4.50 -3.40
C GLY A 212 -14.34 3.79 -3.48
N SER A 213 -15.17 4.11 -4.48
CA SER A 213 -16.49 3.50 -4.67
C SER A 213 -16.48 2.19 -5.46
N THR A 214 -15.35 1.80 -6.06
CA THR A 214 -15.27 0.69 -7.05
C THR A 214 -14.31 -0.44 -6.63
N GLN A 215 -13.98 -0.60 -5.36
CA GLN A 215 -13.11 -1.71 -4.90
C GLN A 215 -13.55 -2.35 -3.57
N GLN A 216 -14.80 -2.12 -3.17
CA GLN A 216 -15.31 -2.44 -1.85
C GLN A 216 -15.28 -3.95 -1.56
N LYS A 217 -15.83 -4.76 -2.47
CA LYS A 217 -15.83 -6.21 -2.32
C LYS A 217 -14.45 -6.82 -2.57
N VAL A 218 -13.65 -6.23 -3.46
CA VAL A 218 -12.24 -6.65 -3.63
C VAL A 218 -11.44 -6.44 -2.35
N LEU A 219 -11.65 -5.32 -1.65
CA LEU A 219 -11.01 -5.07 -0.35
C LEU A 219 -11.48 -6.07 0.71
N LYS A 220 -12.77 -6.41 0.73
CA LYS A 220 -13.32 -7.42 1.65
C LYS A 220 -12.82 -8.84 1.35
N GLU A 221 -12.67 -9.21 0.07
CA GLU A 221 -12.01 -10.46 -0.35
C GLU A 221 -10.56 -10.49 0.18
N GLU A 222 -9.81 -9.40 -0.03
CA GLU A 222 -8.43 -9.30 0.46
C GLU A 222 -8.38 -9.38 1.99
N PHE A 223 -9.34 -8.74 2.67
CA PHE A 223 -9.47 -8.84 4.12
C PHE A 223 -9.65 -10.31 4.53
N TYR A 224 -10.60 -11.03 3.96
CA TYR A 224 -10.83 -12.42 4.33
C TYR A 224 -9.67 -13.36 4.01
N ARG A 225 -8.90 -13.09 2.96
CA ARG A 225 -7.72 -13.88 2.62
C ARG A 225 -6.49 -13.55 3.48
N THR A 226 -6.35 -12.32 3.96
CA THR A 226 -5.10 -11.84 4.57
C THR A 226 -5.20 -11.39 6.02
N CYS A 227 -6.41 -11.29 6.58
CA CYS A 227 -6.61 -10.77 7.93
C CYS A 227 -5.91 -11.62 8.99
N THR A 228 -5.31 -10.97 9.97
CA THR A 228 -4.84 -11.58 11.21
C THR A 228 -5.52 -10.88 12.39
N VAL A 229 -6.21 -11.64 13.24
CA VAL A 229 -6.87 -11.14 14.45
C VAL A 229 -5.82 -10.86 15.50
N ILE A 230 -5.52 -9.59 15.75
CA ILE A 230 -4.55 -9.16 16.78
C ILE A 230 -5.14 -9.44 18.16
N CYS A 231 -6.34 -8.92 18.43
CA CYS A 231 -7.10 -9.09 19.66
C CYS A 231 -8.59 -8.89 19.36
N GLY A 232 -9.49 -9.59 20.05
CA GLY A 232 -10.93 -9.44 19.86
C GLY A 232 -11.62 -10.62 19.20
N LYS A 233 -12.80 -10.34 18.65
CA LYS A 233 -13.72 -11.33 18.08
C LYS A 233 -13.23 -11.90 16.76
N ILE A 234 -13.58 -13.16 16.49
CA ILE A 234 -13.27 -13.87 15.24
C ILE A 234 -14.33 -13.51 14.19
N PRO A 235 -13.95 -13.15 12.95
CA PRO A 235 -14.92 -12.94 11.88
C PRO A 235 -15.70 -14.24 11.60
N LEU A 236 -17.03 -14.18 11.68
CA LEU A 236 -17.92 -15.34 11.50
C LEU A 236 -17.64 -16.09 10.20
N TRP A 237 -17.35 -15.35 9.13
CA TRP A 237 -17.05 -15.89 7.80
C TRP A 237 -16.00 -17.01 7.81
N TRP A 238 -15.01 -16.98 8.72
CA TRP A 238 -13.99 -18.02 8.82
C TRP A 238 -14.53 -19.37 9.27
N LEU A 239 -15.73 -19.43 9.84
CA LEU A 239 -16.35 -20.65 10.31
C LEU A 239 -17.32 -21.25 9.28
N CYS A 240 -17.67 -20.51 8.22
CA CYS A 240 -18.72 -20.88 7.26
C CYS A 240 -18.22 -21.82 6.15
N TYR A 241 -17.79 -23.04 6.50
CA TYR A 241 -17.38 -24.06 5.53
C TYR A 241 -17.52 -25.48 6.07
N HIS A 242 -18.04 -26.39 5.25
CA HIS A 242 -17.96 -27.82 5.50
C HIS A 242 -17.99 -28.56 4.15
N PRO A 243 -17.18 -29.62 3.95
CA PRO A 243 -17.16 -30.35 2.68
C PRO A 243 -18.50 -31.01 2.34
N ASP A 244 -19.14 -31.63 3.34
CA ASP A 244 -20.34 -32.46 3.13
C ASP A 244 -21.65 -31.87 3.69
N LEU A 245 -21.59 -30.71 4.36
CA LEU A 245 -22.75 -30.12 5.03
C LEU A 245 -23.01 -28.73 4.43
N PRO A 246 -24.27 -28.27 4.36
CA PRO A 246 -24.60 -26.93 3.89
C PRO A 246 -24.28 -25.87 4.96
N VAL A 247 -23.00 -25.77 5.34
CA VAL A 247 -22.50 -24.76 6.27
C VAL A 247 -22.11 -23.54 5.44
N ASP A 248 -23.12 -22.81 5.01
CA ASP A 248 -22.98 -21.49 4.40
C ASP A 248 -23.08 -20.38 5.45
N TYR A 249 -23.02 -19.12 5.00
CA TYR A 249 -23.06 -17.97 5.89
C TYR A 249 -24.40 -17.83 6.62
N HIS A 250 -25.52 -18.13 5.96
CA HIS A 250 -26.86 -18.03 6.53
C HIS A 250 -27.09 -19.10 7.60
N ALA A 251 -26.65 -20.32 7.35
CA ALA A 251 -26.66 -21.41 8.32
C ALA A 251 -25.83 -21.07 9.56
N ALA A 252 -24.64 -20.49 9.38
CA ALA A 252 -23.81 -20.05 10.49
C ALA A 252 -24.45 -18.90 11.28
N LEU A 253 -25.06 -17.92 10.60
CA LEU A 253 -25.80 -16.83 11.23
C LEU A 253 -26.97 -17.34 12.11
N ALA A 254 -27.77 -18.27 11.59
CA ALA A 254 -28.87 -18.86 12.33
C ALA A 254 -28.40 -19.56 13.62
N VAL A 255 -27.25 -20.23 13.56
CA VAL A 255 -26.66 -20.89 14.73
C VAL A 255 -26.14 -19.88 15.76
N ILE A 256 -25.49 -18.80 15.35
CA ILE A 256 -24.95 -17.83 16.33
C ILE A 256 -26.03 -16.92 16.96
N GLN A 257 -27.22 -16.87 16.36
CA GLN A 257 -28.39 -16.22 16.93
C GLN A 257 -29.09 -17.09 17.98
N ASP A 258 -28.79 -18.38 18.04
CA ASP A 258 -29.24 -19.27 19.10
C ASP A 258 -28.50 -18.94 20.40
N GLU A 259 -29.24 -18.51 21.43
CA GLU A 259 -28.68 -18.12 22.74
C GLU A 259 -27.92 -19.28 23.41
N ASP A 260 -28.25 -20.52 23.07
CA ASP A 260 -27.60 -21.73 23.60
C ASP A 260 -26.22 -22.03 22.97
N PHE A 261 -25.85 -21.39 21.87
CA PHE A 261 -24.57 -21.66 21.19
C PHE A 261 -23.35 -21.16 21.98
N GLY A 262 -23.50 -20.08 22.76
CA GLY A 262 -22.50 -19.62 23.73
C GLY A 262 -21.20 -19.02 23.19
N GLU A 263 -21.03 -18.90 21.86
CA GLU A 263 -19.82 -18.36 21.22
C GLU A 263 -19.93 -16.85 20.95
N TYR A 264 -19.95 -16.05 22.01
CA TYR A 264 -20.06 -14.58 21.97
C TYR A 264 -18.84 -13.86 21.39
N ASP A 265 -17.77 -14.59 21.11
CA ASP A 265 -16.50 -14.09 20.57
C ASP A 265 -16.48 -14.04 19.03
N LEU A 266 -17.63 -14.14 18.38
CA LEU A 266 -17.78 -13.99 16.92
C LEU A 266 -18.28 -12.60 16.54
N VAL A 267 -17.84 -12.11 15.37
CA VAL A 267 -18.30 -10.85 14.78
C VAL A 267 -18.79 -11.07 13.34
N ASP A 268 -19.97 -10.54 13.04
CA ASP A 268 -20.57 -10.59 11.71
C ASP A 268 -20.07 -9.41 10.86
N PHE A 269 -19.12 -9.71 9.98
CA PHE A 269 -18.61 -8.82 8.93
C PHE A 269 -19.26 -9.06 7.56
N GLY A 270 -20.35 -9.83 7.49
CA GLY A 270 -21.12 -10.14 6.28
C GLY A 270 -20.43 -11.09 5.30
N ASP A 271 -21.20 -11.77 4.46
CA ASP A 271 -20.63 -12.66 3.44
C ASP A 271 -20.02 -11.90 2.25
N ILE A 272 -19.39 -12.65 1.34
CA ILE A 272 -19.01 -12.24 0.00
C ILE A 272 -19.27 -13.39 -0.99
N GLU A 273 -20.35 -13.30 -1.76
CA GLU A 273 -20.71 -14.35 -2.72
C GLU A 273 -20.08 -14.13 -4.09
N ARG A 274 -20.02 -12.87 -4.53
CA ARG A 274 -19.47 -12.48 -5.84
C ARG A 274 -18.90 -11.06 -5.83
N ILE A 275 -17.93 -10.82 -6.70
CA ILE A 275 -17.34 -9.51 -6.96
C ILE A 275 -17.77 -9.08 -8.37
N GLU A 276 -18.33 -7.89 -8.49
CA GLU A 276 -18.76 -7.38 -9.80
C GLU A 276 -17.53 -7.05 -10.66
N LYS A 277 -17.59 -7.34 -11.97
CA LYS A 277 -16.42 -7.19 -12.86
C LYS A 277 -15.86 -5.76 -12.90
N ASN A 278 -16.72 -4.76 -12.73
CA ASN A 278 -16.32 -3.35 -12.65
C ASN A 278 -15.46 -3.07 -11.41
N GLU A 279 -15.58 -3.83 -10.33
CA GLU A 279 -14.74 -3.65 -9.14
C GLU A 279 -13.30 -4.12 -9.38
N TYR A 280 -13.09 -5.15 -10.19
CA TYR A 280 -11.73 -5.55 -10.60
C TYR A 280 -11.03 -4.46 -11.40
N PHE A 281 -11.78 -3.69 -12.20
CA PHE A 281 -11.25 -2.54 -12.92
C PHE A 281 -10.83 -1.41 -11.97
N GLY A 282 -11.69 -1.03 -11.02
CA GLY A 282 -11.35 -0.05 -9.98
C GLY A 282 -10.14 -0.47 -9.15
N ALA A 283 -10.08 -1.74 -8.76
CA ALA A 283 -8.93 -2.31 -8.07
C ALA A 283 -7.65 -2.32 -8.93
N ALA A 284 -7.75 -2.61 -10.23
CA ALA A 284 -6.60 -2.59 -11.14
C ALA A 284 -6.03 -1.17 -11.30
N LEU A 285 -6.91 -0.17 -11.41
CA LEU A 285 -6.52 1.24 -11.40
C LEU A 285 -5.77 1.62 -10.12
N TRP A 286 -6.27 1.17 -8.96
CA TRP A 286 -5.61 1.39 -7.68
C TRP A 286 -4.23 0.73 -7.61
N GLN A 287 -4.11 -0.53 -8.04
CA GLN A 287 -2.81 -1.22 -8.07
C GLN A 287 -1.82 -0.56 -9.03
N PHE A 288 -2.29 -0.09 -10.18
CA PHE A 288 -1.49 0.68 -11.12
C PHE A 288 -0.98 1.98 -10.49
N LYS A 289 -1.84 2.72 -9.76
CA LYS A 289 -1.40 3.90 -9.00
C LYS A 289 -0.32 3.55 -7.97
N LYS A 290 -0.51 2.50 -7.18
CA LYS A 290 0.45 2.08 -6.15
C LYS A 290 1.76 1.55 -6.74
N SER A 291 1.74 1.06 -7.97
CA SER A 291 2.92 0.47 -8.63
C SER A 291 4.08 1.46 -8.80
N LEU A 292 3.79 2.76 -8.83
CA LEU A 292 4.79 3.81 -8.91
C LEU A 292 5.74 3.80 -7.70
N SER A 293 5.24 3.40 -6.54
CA SER A 293 6.01 3.33 -5.29
C SER A 293 6.39 1.91 -4.91
N ARG A 294 5.55 0.91 -5.25
CA ARG A 294 5.70 -0.49 -4.84
C ARG A 294 5.37 -1.46 -5.98
N PRO A 295 6.14 -1.44 -7.10
CA PRO A 295 5.76 -2.14 -8.32
C PRO A 295 5.75 -3.66 -8.18
N LEU A 296 6.66 -4.24 -7.37
CA LEU A 296 6.70 -5.69 -7.14
C LEU A 296 5.44 -6.22 -6.43
N LYS A 297 4.88 -5.48 -5.47
CA LYS A 297 3.61 -5.84 -4.81
C LYS A 297 2.44 -5.66 -5.78
N SER A 298 2.42 -4.53 -6.49
CA SER A 298 1.36 -4.20 -7.44
C SER A 298 1.26 -5.18 -8.59
N ILE A 299 2.39 -5.66 -9.14
CA ILE A 299 2.34 -6.57 -10.29
C ILE A 299 1.71 -7.92 -9.94
N ILE A 300 2.05 -8.47 -8.77
CA ILE A 300 1.45 -9.72 -8.29
C ILE A 300 -0.06 -9.53 -8.08
N LYS A 301 -0.46 -8.40 -7.48
CA LYS A 301 -1.88 -8.08 -7.28
C LYS A 301 -2.61 -7.87 -8.61
N MET A 302 -1.99 -7.22 -9.60
CA MET A 302 -2.56 -7.08 -10.95
C MET A 302 -2.74 -8.42 -11.65
N SER A 303 -1.77 -9.32 -11.55
CA SER A 303 -1.89 -10.68 -12.09
C SER A 303 -3.01 -11.46 -11.39
N LEU A 304 -3.14 -11.32 -10.07
CA LEU A 304 -4.27 -11.90 -9.33
C LEU A 304 -5.61 -11.34 -9.82
N LEU A 305 -5.75 -10.02 -9.98
CA LEU A 305 -6.97 -9.40 -10.49
C LEU A 305 -7.31 -9.88 -11.90
N LYS A 306 -6.30 -10.02 -12.77
CA LYS A 306 -6.51 -10.53 -14.12
C LYS A 306 -7.00 -11.99 -14.12
N MET A 307 -6.37 -12.84 -13.31
CA MET A 307 -6.77 -14.24 -13.13
C MET A 307 -8.20 -14.34 -12.57
N LEU A 308 -8.53 -13.55 -11.55
CA LEU A 308 -9.86 -13.52 -10.94
C LEU A 308 -10.95 -13.04 -11.90
N LEU A 309 -10.63 -12.09 -12.78
CA LEU A 309 -11.56 -11.56 -13.78
C LEU A 309 -11.93 -12.60 -14.85
N ASP A 310 -11.02 -13.53 -15.15
CA ASP A 310 -11.23 -14.62 -16.12
C ASP A 310 -11.87 -15.86 -15.47
N ALA A 311 -11.81 -15.97 -14.15
CA ALA A 311 -12.38 -17.08 -13.40
C ALA A 311 -13.92 -16.99 -13.32
N PRO A 312 -14.62 -18.11 -13.07
CA PRO A 312 -16.06 -18.12 -12.78
C PRO A 312 -16.38 -17.28 -11.53
N ASP A 313 -17.54 -16.60 -11.54
CA ASP A 313 -17.94 -15.65 -10.49
C ASP A 313 -18.03 -16.31 -9.10
N GLU A 314 -18.37 -17.61 -9.02
CA GLU A 314 -18.47 -18.35 -7.76
C GLU A 314 -17.11 -18.78 -7.16
N SER A 315 -16.01 -18.61 -7.89
CA SER A 315 -14.68 -19.14 -7.51
C SER A 315 -13.80 -18.12 -6.78
N LEU A 316 -14.35 -17.45 -5.75
CA LEU A 316 -13.59 -16.45 -5.01
C LEU A 316 -12.39 -17.06 -4.27
N MET A 317 -11.24 -16.38 -4.38
CA MET A 317 -9.98 -16.82 -3.79
C MET A 317 -10.03 -16.91 -2.26
N CYS A 318 -10.77 -16.02 -1.59
CA CYS A 318 -10.97 -16.11 -0.14
C CYS A 318 -11.64 -17.43 0.26
N HIS A 319 -12.70 -17.89 -0.42
CA HIS A 319 -13.38 -19.14 -0.07
C HIS A 319 -12.47 -20.35 -0.25
N ARG A 320 -11.73 -20.41 -1.36
CA ARG A 320 -10.72 -21.45 -1.61
C ARG A 320 -9.61 -21.45 -0.56
N PHE A 321 -9.15 -20.27 -0.14
CA PHE A 321 -8.15 -20.16 0.91
C PHE A 321 -8.69 -20.61 2.28
N ARG A 322 -9.92 -20.21 2.63
CA ARG A 322 -10.60 -20.66 3.85
C ARG A 322 -10.71 -22.17 3.90
N GLU A 323 -11.14 -22.79 2.81
CA GLU A 323 -11.18 -24.25 2.67
C GLU A 323 -9.81 -24.89 2.97
N GLN A 324 -8.73 -24.42 2.34
CA GLN A 324 -7.39 -24.97 2.58
C GLN A 324 -6.91 -24.80 4.03
N VAL A 325 -7.21 -23.66 4.65
CA VAL A 325 -6.87 -23.42 6.06
C VAL A 325 -7.66 -24.36 6.97
N LEU A 326 -8.97 -24.48 6.78
CA LEU A 326 -9.85 -25.25 7.67
C LEU A 326 -9.66 -26.76 7.53
N THR A 327 -9.20 -27.22 6.37
CA THR A 327 -8.88 -28.63 6.08
C THR A 327 -7.42 -29.00 6.36
N ALA A 328 -6.57 -28.03 6.69
CA ALA A 328 -5.17 -28.26 7.04
C ALA A 328 -5.05 -29.23 8.23
N ARG A 329 -4.14 -30.19 8.11
CA ARG A 329 -3.85 -31.19 9.14
C ARG A 329 -2.52 -30.89 9.83
N ASP A 330 -2.41 -31.30 11.08
CA ASP A 330 -1.16 -31.29 11.87
C ASP A 330 -0.48 -29.91 11.94
N GLY A 331 -1.29 -28.83 11.90
CA GLY A 331 -0.79 -27.45 11.93
C GLY A 331 0.00 -27.02 10.68
N ASN A 332 -0.06 -27.78 9.59
CA ASN A 332 0.56 -27.42 8.31
C ASN A 332 -0.32 -26.45 7.52
N PHE A 333 -0.42 -25.21 8.00
CA PHE A 333 -1.25 -24.19 7.39
C PHE A 333 -0.63 -23.56 6.13
N PRO A 334 -1.45 -23.17 5.15
CA PRO A 334 -0.97 -22.46 3.97
C PRO A 334 -0.61 -21.01 4.29
N ASP A 335 0.37 -20.45 3.57
CA ASP A 335 0.62 -19.01 3.54
C ASP A 335 -0.20 -18.37 2.40
N PHE A 336 -0.91 -17.27 2.68
CA PHE A 336 -1.79 -16.67 1.66
C PHE A 336 -1.01 -16.14 0.45
N SER A 337 0.24 -15.69 0.63
CA SER A 337 1.04 -15.13 -0.48
C SER A 337 1.51 -16.24 -1.39
N ILE A 338 1.96 -17.35 -0.82
CA ILE A 338 2.27 -18.57 -1.56
C ILE A 338 1.02 -19.10 -2.26
N PHE A 339 -0.10 -19.25 -1.56
CA PHE A 339 -1.38 -19.69 -2.14
C PHE A 339 -1.82 -18.82 -3.33
N THR A 340 -1.68 -17.50 -3.21
CA THR A 340 -1.98 -16.55 -4.28
C THR A 340 -1.09 -16.82 -5.51
N MET A 341 0.20 -17.04 -5.28
CA MET A 341 1.17 -17.29 -6.35
C MET A 341 1.05 -18.68 -6.96
N GLU A 342 0.65 -19.69 -6.18
CA GLU A 342 0.30 -21.03 -6.69
C GLU A 342 -0.91 -20.96 -7.61
N SER A 343 -1.92 -20.16 -7.24
CA SER A 343 -3.12 -19.97 -8.07
C SER A 343 -2.78 -19.26 -9.39
N ILE A 344 -1.99 -18.18 -9.34
CA ILE A 344 -1.50 -17.51 -10.56
C ILE A 344 -0.63 -18.45 -11.39
N ALA A 345 0.24 -19.24 -10.75
CA ALA A 345 1.10 -20.18 -11.45
C ALA A 345 0.30 -21.27 -12.16
N ALA A 346 -0.75 -21.80 -11.53
CA ALA A 346 -1.63 -22.79 -12.15
C ALA A 346 -2.32 -22.24 -13.40
N ASP A 347 -2.78 -20.99 -13.36
CA ASP A 347 -3.46 -20.33 -14.49
C ASP A 347 -2.48 -19.97 -15.63
N TYR A 348 -1.28 -19.49 -15.30
CA TYR A 348 -0.34 -18.97 -16.30
C TYR A 348 0.61 -20.02 -16.88
N LYS A 349 0.72 -21.21 -16.27
CA LYS A 349 1.71 -22.22 -16.66
C LYS A 349 1.64 -22.62 -18.13
N GLU A 350 0.43 -22.78 -18.67
CA GLU A 350 0.22 -23.20 -20.05
C GLU A 350 0.09 -22.00 -21.00
N ASN A 351 -0.59 -20.94 -20.55
CA ASN A 351 -0.95 -19.80 -21.41
C ASN A 351 0.12 -18.70 -21.46
N ARG A 352 0.90 -18.52 -20.40
CA ARG A 352 1.87 -17.41 -20.25
C ARG A 352 3.16 -17.82 -19.48
N PRO A 353 3.90 -18.85 -19.94
CA PRO A 353 5.05 -19.40 -19.20
C PRO A 353 6.19 -18.40 -18.95
N GLU A 354 6.51 -17.55 -19.92
CA GLU A 354 7.57 -16.53 -19.75
C GLU A 354 7.18 -15.44 -18.75
N LEU A 355 5.90 -15.03 -18.77
CA LEU A 355 5.37 -14.12 -17.76
C LEU A 355 5.40 -14.75 -16.37
N LEU A 356 5.00 -16.02 -16.26
CA LEU A 356 5.07 -16.74 -15.00
C LEU A 356 6.51 -16.75 -14.46
N LYS A 357 7.50 -17.08 -15.29
CA LYS A 357 8.91 -17.06 -14.89
C LYS A 357 9.33 -15.69 -14.34
N PHE A 358 8.94 -14.61 -15.00
CA PHE A 358 9.22 -13.25 -14.53
C PHE A 358 8.51 -12.94 -13.20
N LEU A 359 7.24 -13.33 -13.03
CA LEU A 359 6.49 -13.14 -11.78
C LEU A 359 7.09 -13.94 -10.62
N ILE A 360 7.63 -15.13 -10.87
CA ILE A 360 8.34 -15.93 -9.86
C ILE A 360 9.61 -15.21 -9.40
N GLU A 361 10.39 -14.61 -10.30
CA GLU A 361 11.55 -13.79 -9.92
C GLU A 361 11.12 -12.53 -9.16
N CYS A 362 10.01 -11.88 -9.57
CA CYS A 362 9.44 -10.75 -8.85
C CYS A 362 9.03 -11.12 -7.42
N LEU A 363 8.39 -12.27 -7.23
CA LEU A 363 8.05 -12.79 -5.90
C LEU A 363 9.31 -13.09 -5.08
N TYR A 364 10.33 -13.69 -5.70
CA TYR A 364 11.59 -14.00 -5.03
C TYR A 364 12.25 -12.75 -4.44
N ILE A 365 12.27 -11.65 -5.22
CA ILE A 365 12.76 -10.34 -4.78
C ILE A 365 11.80 -9.76 -3.72
N ARG A 366 10.50 -9.74 -4.00
CA ARG A 366 9.48 -9.16 -3.12
C ARG A 366 9.49 -9.76 -1.72
N CYS A 367 9.69 -11.07 -1.62
CA CYS A 367 9.72 -11.78 -0.35
C CYS A 367 11.11 -11.78 0.30
N GLU A 368 12.14 -11.15 -0.28
CA GLU A 368 13.52 -11.19 0.23
C GLU A 368 13.97 -12.63 0.55
N TYR A 369 13.57 -13.60 -0.29
CA TYR A 369 13.68 -15.01 0.06
C TYR A 369 15.14 -15.46 0.12
N ASN A 370 15.54 -16.02 1.25
CA ASN A 370 16.88 -16.57 1.45
C ASN A 370 16.79 -17.97 2.08
N PRO A 371 16.92 -19.05 1.28
CA PRO A 371 16.83 -20.43 1.78
C PRO A 371 17.91 -20.79 2.80
N TYR A 372 18.97 -19.99 2.92
CA TYR A 372 20.08 -20.22 3.84
C TYR A 372 19.97 -19.42 5.16
N ASN A 373 18.97 -18.54 5.28
CA ASN A 373 18.76 -17.77 6.50
C ASN A 373 18.12 -18.64 7.60
N ARG A 374 18.94 -19.14 8.53
CA ARG A 374 18.49 -20.01 9.62
C ARG A 374 17.61 -19.29 10.66
N ASN A 375 17.60 -17.95 10.67
CA ASN A 375 16.76 -17.16 11.57
C ASN A 375 15.32 -17.01 11.08
N GLN A 376 14.99 -17.55 9.89
CA GLN A 376 13.65 -17.51 9.31
C GLN A 376 13.12 -18.92 8.95
N PRO A 377 13.07 -19.86 9.91
CA PRO A 377 12.70 -21.25 9.64
C PRO A 377 11.25 -21.39 9.15
N LEU A 378 10.28 -20.63 9.68
CA LEU A 378 8.89 -20.72 9.22
C LEU A 378 8.75 -20.20 7.80
N LYS A 379 9.33 -19.03 7.49
CA LYS A 379 9.31 -18.49 6.12
C LYS A 379 9.94 -19.45 5.12
N ASN A 380 11.07 -20.07 5.48
CA ASN A 380 11.74 -21.05 4.61
C ASN A 380 10.92 -22.34 4.42
N LYS A 381 10.25 -22.82 5.48
CA LYS A 381 9.35 -23.97 5.41
C LYS A 381 8.19 -23.72 4.44
N LEU A 382 7.67 -22.50 4.39
CA LEU A 382 6.54 -22.12 3.53
C LEU A 382 6.97 -21.82 2.09
N ALA A 383 8.01 -21.02 1.91
CA ALA A 383 8.45 -20.55 0.60
C ALA A 383 9.25 -21.60 -0.18
N GLY A 384 10.03 -22.43 0.51
CA GLY A 384 10.92 -23.42 -0.11
C GLY A 384 10.22 -24.40 -1.04
N PRO A 385 9.12 -25.07 -0.60
CA PRO A 385 8.35 -25.96 -1.45
C PRO A 385 7.81 -25.29 -2.72
N PHE A 386 7.41 -24.02 -2.62
CA PHE A 386 6.90 -23.25 -3.76
C PHE A 386 8.00 -22.95 -4.80
N PHE A 387 9.18 -22.49 -4.38
CA PHE A 387 10.23 -22.11 -5.34
C PHE A 387 10.97 -23.31 -5.96
N LYS A 388 10.98 -24.47 -5.28
CA LYS A 388 11.76 -25.65 -5.70
C LYS A 388 11.40 -26.17 -7.11
N PRO A 389 10.12 -26.31 -7.51
CA PRO A 389 9.75 -26.77 -8.86
C PRO A 389 10.22 -25.89 -10.01
N PHE A 390 10.43 -24.58 -9.77
CA PHE A 390 10.82 -23.62 -10.81
C PHE A 390 12.31 -23.69 -11.20
N LYS A 391 13.13 -24.50 -10.50
CA LYS A 391 14.55 -24.76 -10.82
C LYS A 391 15.38 -23.50 -11.09
N ILE A 392 15.15 -22.42 -10.35
CA ILE A 392 15.96 -21.19 -10.45
C ILE A 392 17.42 -21.54 -10.13
N SER A 393 18.35 -21.27 -11.04
CA SER A 393 19.78 -21.63 -10.85
C SER A 393 20.36 -20.94 -9.61
N ASN A 394 21.36 -21.57 -8.96
CA ASN A 394 22.00 -21.00 -7.78
C ASN A 394 22.61 -19.62 -8.06
N GLU A 395 23.17 -19.43 -9.26
CA GLU A 395 23.69 -18.14 -9.72
C GLU A 395 22.58 -17.08 -9.80
N ARG A 396 21.42 -17.42 -10.39
CA ARG A 396 20.30 -16.50 -10.49
C ARG A 396 19.69 -16.20 -9.13
N GLN A 397 19.53 -17.20 -8.25
CA GLN A 397 19.10 -16.99 -6.87
C GLN A 397 20.04 -16.04 -6.12
N MET A 398 21.36 -16.22 -6.27
CA MET A 398 22.34 -15.32 -5.66
C MET A 398 22.22 -13.89 -6.19
N ALA A 399 21.97 -13.72 -7.50
CA ALA A 399 21.72 -12.42 -8.09
C ALA A 399 20.43 -11.77 -7.54
N LEU A 400 19.32 -12.50 -7.49
CA LEU A 400 18.02 -12.00 -7.00
C LEU A 400 18.08 -11.60 -5.51
N ARG A 401 18.77 -12.38 -4.67
CA ARG A 401 19.00 -12.06 -3.25
C ARG A 401 19.79 -10.78 -3.03
N LYS A 402 20.65 -10.42 -3.98
CA LYS A 402 21.48 -9.21 -3.95
C LYS A 402 20.86 -8.09 -4.80
N SER A 403 19.53 -8.06 -4.91
CA SER A 403 18.80 -7.03 -5.66
C SER A 403 19.09 -5.61 -5.15
N ASP A 404 19.28 -5.45 -3.84
CA ASP A 404 19.73 -4.18 -3.23
C ASP A 404 21.15 -3.78 -3.63
N LEU A 405 21.95 -4.67 -4.23
CA LEU A 405 23.31 -4.39 -4.73
C LEU A 405 23.38 -4.37 -6.26
N TRP A 406 22.24 -4.44 -6.94
CA TRP A 406 22.20 -4.40 -8.40
C TRP A 406 22.75 -3.09 -8.93
N LYS A 407 23.36 -3.14 -10.11
CA LYS A 407 23.75 -1.91 -10.80
C LYS A 407 22.50 -1.12 -11.17
N PHE A 408 22.61 0.21 -11.18
CA PHE A 408 21.56 1.12 -11.64
C PHE A 408 20.86 0.65 -12.91
N SER A 409 21.61 0.20 -13.92
CA SER A 409 21.06 -0.27 -15.20
C SER A 409 20.12 -1.47 -15.06
N GLN A 410 20.42 -2.39 -14.13
CA GLN A 410 19.61 -3.58 -13.88
C GLN A 410 18.30 -3.22 -13.14
N GLN A 411 18.37 -2.26 -12.21
CA GLN A 411 17.17 -1.75 -11.53
C GLN A 411 16.25 -1.02 -12.51
N VAL A 412 16.79 -0.17 -13.39
CA VAL A 412 15.99 0.52 -14.42
C VAL A 412 15.35 -0.48 -15.38
N GLU A 413 16.09 -1.51 -15.82
CA GLU A 413 15.56 -2.55 -16.70
C GLU A 413 14.41 -3.34 -16.04
N LEU A 414 14.55 -3.75 -14.78
CA LEU A 414 13.46 -4.39 -14.03
C LEU A 414 12.25 -3.45 -13.92
N GLY A 415 12.47 -2.17 -13.60
CA GLY A 415 11.41 -1.17 -13.49
C GLY A 415 10.64 -0.96 -14.79
N ASP A 416 11.37 -0.88 -15.92
CA ASP A 416 10.77 -0.76 -17.26
C ASP A 416 9.94 -2.01 -17.62
N ASN A 417 10.44 -3.20 -17.31
CA ASN A 417 9.74 -4.47 -17.58
C ASN A 417 8.48 -4.62 -16.71
N LEU A 418 8.59 -4.33 -15.40
CA LEU A 418 7.44 -4.32 -14.49
C LEU A 418 6.35 -3.38 -15.01
N PHE A 419 6.73 -2.18 -15.44
CA PHE A 419 5.76 -1.22 -15.91
C PHE A 419 5.09 -1.60 -17.23
N LYS A 420 5.85 -2.08 -18.22
CA LYS A 420 5.28 -2.56 -19.49
C LYS A 420 4.19 -3.59 -19.22
N LEU A 421 4.49 -4.52 -18.31
CA LEU A 421 3.55 -5.55 -17.90
C LEU A 421 2.35 -4.99 -17.12
N MET A 422 2.55 -4.00 -16.24
CA MET A 422 1.46 -3.29 -15.56
C MET A 422 0.50 -2.64 -16.57
N ILE A 423 1.01 -2.00 -17.62
CA ILE A 423 0.18 -1.45 -18.73
C ILE A 423 -0.57 -2.57 -19.44
N GLU A 424 0.11 -3.66 -19.78
CA GLU A 424 -0.47 -4.79 -20.49
C GLU A 424 -1.66 -5.37 -19.70
N LEU A 425 -1.44 -5.77 -18.46
CA LEU A 425 -2.49 -6.33 -17.59
C LEU A 425 -3.63 -5.34 -17.39
N TYR A 426 -3.33 -4.06 -17.19
CA TYR A 426 -4.37 -3.03 -17.08
C TYR A 426 -5.21 -2.92 -18.35
N ARG A 427 -4.58 -2.89 -19.54
CA ARG A 427 -5.29 -2.81 -20.82
C ARG A 427 -6.19 -4.02 -21.03
N GLU A 428 -5.73 -5.21 -20.66
CA GLU A 428 -6.53 -6.43 -20.74
C GLU A 428 -7.73 -6.39 -19.79
N ILE A 429 -7.52 -6.03 -18.52
CA ILE A 429 -8.61 -5.86 -17.54
C ILE A 429 -9.61 -4.81 -18.04
N SER A 430 -9.13 -3.70 -18.59
CA SER A 430 -9.97 -2.62 -19.14
C SER A 430 -10.74 -3.05 -20.38
N ALA A 431 -10.16 -3.90 -21.24
CA ALA A 431 -10.81 -4.35 -22.47
C ALA A 431 -12.05 -5.21 -22.18
N SER A 432 -12.06 -5.95 -21.07
CA SER A 432 -13.20 -6.73 -20.61
C SER A 432 -14.45 -5.87 -20.27
N GLN A 433 -14.28 -4.55 -20.11
CA GLN A 433 -15.33 -3.62 -19.70
C GLN A 433 -15.99 -2.85 -20.87
N LYS A 434 -15.59 -3.09 -22.13
CA LYS A 434 -16.01 -2.27 -23.29
C LYS A 434 -17.53 -2.22 -23.57
N GLY A 435 -18.37 -2.96 -22.84
CA GLY A 435 -19.84 -2.91 -22.90
C GLY A 435 -20.56 -2.29 -21.69
N ILE A 436 -19.85 -1.90 -20.62
CA ILE A 436 -20.42 -1.45 -19.32
C ILE A 436 -19.92 -0.03 -18.99
N GLN A 437 -20.06 0.91 -19.93
CA GLN A 437 -19.52 2.26 -19.77
C GLN A 437 -20.52 3.22 -19.09
N GLY A 438 -20.40 3.39 -17.77
CA GLY A 438 -20.91 4.56 -17.06
C GLY A 438 -19.95 5.77 -17.16
N GLU A 439 -20.43 6.99 -16.87
CA GLU A 439 -19.60 8.22 -16.89
C GLU A 439 -18.40 8.18 -15.92
N SER A 440 -18.56 7.53 -14.76
CA SER A 440 -17.47 7.36 -13.78
C SER A 440 -16.27 6.62 -14.37
N ASN A 441 -16.50 5.56 -15.15
CA ASN A 441 -15.42 4.79 -15.79
C ASN A 441 -14.64 5.62 -16.81
N LYS A 442 -15.29 6.54 -17.53
CA LYS A 442 -14.61 7.43 -18.51
C LYS A 442 -13.70 8.44 -17.81
N ARG A 443 -14.14 8.98 -16.67
CA ARG A 443 -13.36 9.89 -15.83
C ARG A 443 -12.09 9.21 -15.32
N ASP A 444 -12.23 8.01 -14.75
CA ASP A 444 -11.13 7.21 -14.22
C ASP A 444 -10.12 6.80 -15.31
N LEU A 445 -10.62 6.39 -16.48
CA LEU A 445 -9.79 6.07 -17.65
C LEU A 445 -8.99 7.29 -18.14
N THR A 446 -9.61 8.47 -18.15
CA THR A 446 -8.94 9.71 -18.58
C THR A 446 -7.79 10.06 -17.65
N ILE A 447 -8.04 10.01 -16.34
CA ILE A 447 -7.03 10.30 -15.32
C ILE A 447 -5.89 9.30 -15.40
N LEU A 448 -6.18 8.01 -15.52
CA LEU A 448 -5.14 7.02 -15.66
C LEU A 448 -4.35 7.21 -16.95
N GLY A 449 -5.01 7.47 -18.07
CA GLY A 449 -4.34 7.72 -19.35
C GLY A 449 -3.35 8.87 -19.24
N ARG A 450 -3.79 9.99 -18.65
CA ARG A 450 -2.95 11.18 -18.41
C ARG A 450 -1.84 10.94 -17.40
N LYS A 451 -2.11 10.21 -16.31
CA LYS A 451 -1.09 9.81 -15.33
C LYS A 451 -0.04 8.87 -15.93
N THR A 452 -0.48 7.86 -16.68
CA THR A 452 0.41 6.96 -17.44
C THR A 452 1.29 7.76 -18.40
N ALA A 453 0.71 8.71 -19.12
CA ALA A 453 1.45 9.63 -19.96
C ALA A 453 2.42 10.49 -19.15
N ALA A 454 2.02 11.02 -17.99
CA ALA A 454 2.87 11.83 -17.12
C ALA A 454 4.13 11.09 -16.66
N PHE A 455 4.05 9.78 -16.43
CA PHE A 455 5.23 9.00 -16.04
C PHE A 455 6.08 8.55 -17.25
N TYR A 456 5.48 8.18 -18.38
CA TYR A 456 6.21 7.44 -19.43
C TYR A 456 6.18 8.05 -20.83
N ALA A 457 5.24 8.95 -21.13
CA ALA A 457 5.20 9.57 -22.44
C ALA A 457 6.48 10.39 -22.63
N LYS A 458 7.22 10.07 -23.70
CA LYS A 458 8.38 10.84 -24.12
C LYS A 458 7.88 12.10 -24.82
N LYS A 459 7.84 13.22 -24.07
CA LYS A 459 7.56 14.55 -24.62
C LYS A 459 8.86 15.30 -24.83
N ARG A 460 8.89 16.22 -25.79
CA ARG A 460 10.04 17.11 -26.00
C ARG A 460 10.27 17.92 -24.72
N TYR A 461 11.53 18.02 -24.30
CA TYR A 461 11.96 18.75 -23.08
C TYR A 461 11.51 18.17 -21.74
N LYS A 462 10.66 17.13 -21.72
CA LYS A 462 10.22 16.49 -20.49
C LYS A 462 11.37 15.73 -19.84
N VAL A 463 11.50 15.91 -18.54
CA VAL A 463 12.43 15.17 -17.69
C VAL A 463 11.81 13.80 -17.36
N PRO A 464 12.44 12.68 -17.75
CA PRO A 464 11.89 11.35 -17.49
C PRO A 464 11.99 10.97 -16.00
N ILE A 465 11.04 10.16 -15.56
CA ILE A 465 10.98 9.59 -14.22
C ILE A 465 11.59 8.18 -14.24
N LEU A 466 12.50 7.92 -13.31
CA LEU A 466 13.15 6.64 -13.11
C LEU A 466 12.33 5.76 -12.18
N GLN A 467 12.14 4.51 -12.57
CA GLN A 467 11.43 3.52 -11.77
C GLN A 467 12.31 2.98 -10.65
N LYS A 468 11.71 2.79 -9.47
CA LYS A 468 12.38 2.36 -8.23
C LYS A 468 11.88 0.98 -7.78
N PRO A 469 12.16 -0.10 -8.53
CA PRO A 469 11.47 -1.38 -8.32
C PRO A 469 11.82 -2.10 -7.01
N THR A 470 12.98 -1.81 -6.44
CA THR A 470 13.51 -2.41 -5.21
C THR A 470 13.74 -1.36 -4.12
N GLY A 471 13.03 -0.23 -4.17
CA GLY A 471 13.32 0.94 -3.33
C GLY A 471 14.38 1.85 -3.97
N ASN A 472 15.34 2.34 -3.19
CA ASN A 472 16.30 3.33 -3.67
C ASN A 472 17.17 2.80 -4.83
N LEU A 473 17.46 3.69 -5.78
CA LEU A 473 18.34 3.40 -6.90
C LEU A 473 19.79 3.41 -6.44
N ASN A 474 20.56 2.41 -6.89
CA ASN A 474 21.98 2.25 -6.61
C ASN A 474 22.81 3.19 -7.48
N VAL A 475 22.67 4.48 -7.16
CA VAL A 475 23.41 5.57 -7.76
C VAL A 475 24.42 6.07 -6.73
N SER A 476 25.70 5.97 -7.05
CA SER A 476 26.74 6.68 -6.32
C SER A 476 26.68 8.16 -6.68
N ASN A 477 27.14 9.01 -5.76
CA ASN A 477 27.37 10.47 -5.90
C ASN A 477 27.40 10.93 -7.38
N PRO A 478 26.31 11.52 -7.90
CA PRO A 478 26.24 11.88 -9.31
C PRO A 478 27.35 12.84 -9.72
N SER A 479 28.02 12.55 -10.83
CA SER A 479 29.12 13.35 -11.35
C SER A 479 28.82 13.87 -12.76
N LEU A 480 28.93 15.18 -12.96
CA LEU A 480 28.72 15.83 -14.24
C LEU A 480 30.01 15.89 -15.05
N SER A 481 29.95 15.53 -16.33
CA SER A 481 31.06 15.59 -17.28
C SER A 481 30.60 16.23 -18.57
N LEU A 482 31.34 17.22 -19.06
CA LEU A 482 31.15 17.82 -20.36
C LEU A 482 32.04 17.11 -21.39
N ARG A 483 31.43 16.51 -22.42
CA ARG A 483 32.12 15.86 -23.55
C ARG A 483 31.43 16.27 -24.84
N ASP A 484 32.19 16.73 -25.83
CA ASP A 484 31.66 17.14 -27.15
C ASP A 484 30.47 18.12 -27.07
N ASN A 485 30.59 19.17 -26.25
CA ASN A 485 29.52 20.15 -25.97
C ASN A 485 28.20 19.54 -25.44
N LYS A 486 28.25 18.35 -24.85
CA LYS A 486 27.13 17.68 -24.23
C LYS A 486 27.45 17.31 -22.78
N TRP A 487 26.53 17.63 -21.89
CA TRP A 487 26.64 17.24 -20.49
C TRP A 487 26.12 15.82 -20.31
N PHE A 488 26.89 15.04 -19.55
CA PHE A 488 26.56 13.69 -19.12
C PHE A 488 26.58 13.65 -17.59
N VAL A 489 25.62 12.93 -17.01
CA VAL A 489 25.61 12.62 -15.59
C VAL A 489 25.93 11.15 -15.41
N PHE A 490 26.92 10.84 -14.60
CA PHE A 490 27.35 9.47 -14.29
C PHE A 490 27.13 9.14 -12.82
N SER A 491 27.04 7.85 -12.51
CA SER A 491 26.97 7.32 -11.15
C SER A 491 28.38 7.22 -10.56
N GLY A 492 28.81 8.23 -9.79
CA GLY A 492 30.16 8.30 -9.25
C GLY A 492 31.25 8.21 -10.33
N LYS A 493 32.10 7.17 -10.23
CA LYS A 493 33.21 6.90 -11.16
C LYS A 493 32.81 5.97 -12.32
N ASP A 494 31.62 5.38 -12.30
CA ASP A 494 31.18 4.48 -13.37
C ASP A 494 30.76 5.29 -14.59
N THR A 495 31.63 5.33 -15.61
CA THR A 495 31.36 6.02 -16.88
C THR A 495 30.79 5.09 -17.96
N SER A 496 30.43 3.84 -17.64
CA SER A 496 29.96 2.86 -18.62
C SER A 496 28.59 3.22 -19.20
N ARG A 497 27.70 3.79 -18.39
CA ARG A 497 26.37 4.24 -18.81
C ARG A 497 25.98 5.54 -18.10
N PRO A 498 25.67 6.62 -18.84
CA PRO A 498 25.18 7.85 -18.22
C PRO A 498 23.76 7.65 -17.65
N LEU A 499 23.50 8.27 -16.50
CA LEU A 499 22.17 8.38 -15.90
C LEU A 499 21.24 9.22 -16.80
N CYS A 500 21.75 10.35 -17.27
CA CYS A 500 21.14 11.17 -18.30
C CYS A 500 22.21 11.92 -19.09
N SER A 501 21.83 12.42 -20.27
CA SER A 501 22.68 13.31 -21.05
C SER A 501 21.85 14.32 -21.83
N SER A 502 22.32 15.55 -21.86
CA SER A 502 21.69 16.65 -22.61
C SER A 502 22.72 17.74 -22.89
N PRO A 503 22.63 18.44 -24.04
CA PRO A 503 23.42 19.65 -24.27
C PRO A 503 23.16 20.73 -23.21
N GLU A 504 21.96 20.74 -22.63
CA GLU A 504 21.55 21.73 -21.64
C GLU A 504 21.82 21.24 -20.22
N ILE A 505 22.73 21.89 -19.48
CA ILE A 505 23.04 21.48 -18.12
C ILE A 505 21.82 21.58 -17.19
N THR A 506 20.94 22.57 -17.40
CA THR A 506 19.71 22.75 -16.63
C THR A 506 18.81 21.52 -16.71
N TYR A 507 18.76 20.84 -17.85
CA TYR A 507 18.02 19.59 -18.00
C TYR A 507 18.63 18.47 -17.15
N ASN A 508 19.96 18.36 -17.13
CA ASN A 508 20.65 17.35 -16.33
C ASN A 508 20.47 17.59 -14.83
N ILE A 509 20.50 18.86 -14.38
CA ILE A 509 20.24 19.24 -12.98
C ILE A 509 18.78 18.97 -12.61
N ALA A 510 17.83 19.35 -13.47
CA ALA A 510 16.42 19.04 -13.26
C ALA A 510 16.20 17.51 -13.18
N PHE A 511 16.88 16.72 -14.00
CA PHE A 511 16.80 15.25 -13.95
C PHE A 511 17.27 14.65 -12.63
N ILE A 512 18.45 15.07 -12.11
CA ILE A 512 18.94 14.52 -10.84
C ILE A 512 18.08 14.94 -9.66
N VAL A 513 17.56 16.18 -9.66
CA VAL A 513 16.65 16.66 -8.59
C VAL A 513 15.33 15.92 -8.66
N TRP A 514 14.68 15.91 -9.83
CA TRP A 514 13.36 15.33 -10.01
C TRP A 514 13.29 13.85 -9.62
N ASN A 515 14.35 13.10 -9.90
CA ASN A 515 14.47 11.68 -9.58
C ASN A 515 15.02 11.39 -8.17
N GLY A 516 15.22 12.42 -7.33
CA GLY A 516 15.73 12.27 -5.96
C GLY A 516 17.16 11.77 -5.88
N LEU A 517 17.98 12.04 -6.90
CA LEU A 517 19.41 11.69 -6.96
C LEU A 517 20.31 12.86 -6.50
N PHE A 518 19.73 14.04 -6.29
CA PHE A 518 20.47 15.24 -5.91
C PHE A 518 20.75 15.28 -4.41
N ASN A 519 22.02 15.38 -4.04
CA ASN A 519 22.44 15.72 -2.69
C ASN A 519 23.55 16.79 -2.77
N PRO A 520 23.32 18.02 -2.25
CA PRO A 520 24.26 19.14 -2.37
C PRO A 520 25.71 18.84 -2.02
N GLY A 521 25.96 17.98 -1.03
CA GLY A 521 27.30 17.62 -0.57
C GLY A 521 27.98 16.49 -1.36
N GLN A 522 27.24 15.85 -2.27
CA GLN A 522 27.64 14.63 -2.97
C GLN A 522 27.56 14.75 -4.50
N ILE A 523 27.45 15.97 -5.04
CA ILE A 523 27.55 16.20 -6.48
C ILE A 523 29.00 16.44 -6.87
N GLY A 524 29.46 15.70 -7.88
CA GLY A 524 30.76 15.88 -8.52
C GLY A 524 30.66 16.62 -9.85
N MET A 525 31.77 17.23 -10.27
CA MET A 525 31.93 17.73 -11.63
C MET A 525 33.37 17.48 -12.09
N VAL A 526 33.53 16.84 -13.24
CA VAL A 526 34.83 16.64 -13.88
C VAL A 526 35.35 18.00 -14.38
N PRO A 527 36.64 18.32 -14.23
CA PRO A 527 37.23 19.53 -14.81
C PRO A 527 36.87 19.68 -16.28
N ASN A 528 36.43 20.88 -16.66
CA ASN A 528 35.94 21.18 -17.99
C ASN A 528 36.16 22.66 -18.34
N MET A 529 36.02 22.99 -19.63
CA MET A 529 36.24 24.34 -20.16
C MET A 529 35.03 25.26 -20.07
N SER A 530 33.91 24.83 -19.46
CA SER A 530 32.72 25.69 -19.35
C SER A 530 32.88 26.74 -18.26
N ASP A 531 32.17 27.85 -18.41
CA ASP A 531 32.07 28.89 -17.37
C ASP A 531 31.20 28.50 -16.17
N ILE A 532 30.64 27.29 -16.15
CA ILE A 532 29.73 26.81 -15.12
C ILE A 532 30.53 26.13 -14.01
N THR A 533 30.32 26.60 -12.78
CA THR A 533 31.01 26.06 -11.60
C THR A 533 30.16 25.00 -10.91
N LEU A 534 30.80 24.08 -10.19
CA LEU A 534 30.10 23.11 -9.34
C LEU A 534 29.18 23.80 -8.31
N ARG A 535 29.64 24.91 -7.73
CA ARG A 535 28.83 25.71 -6.80
C ARG A 535 27.53 26.22 -7.44
N GLU A 536 27.59 26.60 -8.71
CA GLU A 536 26.41 27.06 -9.45
C GLU A 536 25.42 25.92 -9.72
N ILE A 537 25.93 24.73 -10.07
CA ILE A 537 25.13 23.51 -10.22
C ILE A 537 24.40 23.19 -8.92
N VAL A 538 25.11 23.19 -7.78
CA VAL A 538 24.53 22.92 -6.46
C VAL A 538 23.49 23.98 -6.08
N ASN A 539 23.79 25.27 -6.26
CA ASN A 539 22.84 26.35 -5.98
C ASN A 539 21.56 26.21 -6.81
N LEU A 540 21.69 25.91 -8.10
CA LEU A 540 20.56 25.74 -8.99
C LEU A 540 19.74 24.49 -8.61
N GLY A 541 20.40 23.38 -8.27
CA GLY A 541 19.75 22.16 -7.80
C GLY A 541 18.90 22.40 -6.54
N ILE A 542 19.45 23.06 -5.51
CA ILE A 542 18.71 23.43 -4.29
C ILE A 542 17.47 24.27 -4.61
N ARG A 543 17.56 25.18 -5.59
CA ARG A 543 16.43 26.01 -6.00
C ARG A 543 15.37 25.23 -6.75
N ILE A 544 15.75 24.33 -7.65
CA ILE A 544 14.82 23.43 -8.36
C ILE A 544 14.10 22.55 -7.33
N GLU A 545 14.83 21.93 -6.41
CA GLU A 545 14.27 21.04 -5.38
C GLU A 545 13.28 21.78 -4.49
N ARG A 546 13.58 23.01 -4.08
CA ARG A 546 12.66 23.82 -3.26
C ARG A 546 11.39 24.26 -4.00
N ILE A 547 11.43 24.40 -5.33
CA ILE A 547 10.29 24.87 -6.12
C ILE A 547 9.40 23.72 -6.56
N PHE A 548 10.02 22.63 -7.01
CA PHE A 548 9.34 21.52 -7.68
C PHE A 548 9.34 20.22 -6.88
N GLU A 549 10.12 20.14 -5.80
CA GLU A 549 10.32 18.92 -5.00
C GLU A 549 10.85 17.75 -5.84
N THR A 550 10.80 16.54 -5.30
CA THR A 550 11.03 15.31 -6.07
C THR A 550 9.69 14.77 -6.55
N TYR A 551 9.69 13.93 -7.60
CA TYR A 551 8.44 13.37 -8.13
C TYR A 551 7.65 12.55 -7.09
N GLU A 552 8.32 12.01 -6.07
CA GLU A 552 7.70 11.21 -5.00
C GLU A 552 6.97 12.07 -3.97
N MET A 553 7.45 13.30 -3.77
CA MET A 553 6.92 14.23 -2.77
C MET A 553 5.97 15.25 -3.38
N ALA A 554 6.10 15.52 -4.69
CA ALA A 554 5.22 16.44 -5.39
C ALA A 554 3.76 15.99 -5.29
N GLU A 555 2.98 16.71 -4.48
CA GLU A 555 1.53 16.55 -4.43
C GLU A 555 0.93 16.99 -5.78
N ILE A 556 0.19 16.10 -6.42
CA ILE A 556 -0.50 16.40 -7.68
C ILE A 556 -1.99 16.40 -7.42
N ASP A 557 -2.62 17.57 -7.61
CA ASP A 557 -4.07 17.72 -7.51
C ASP A 557 -4.78 16.85 -8.57
N TYR A 558 -5.76 16.07 -8.11
CA TYR A 558 -6.57 15.20 -8.95
C TYR A 558 -7.36 15.97 -10.01
N ALA A 559 -7.79 17.20 -9.69
CA ALA A 559 -8.45 18.06 -10.66
C ALA A 559 -7.55 18.41 -11.86
N GLY A 560 -6.23 18.42 -11.66
CA GLY A 560 -5.23 18.63 -12.71
C GLY A 560 -5.33 17.59 -13.82
N TYR A 561 -5.50 16.30 -13.49
CA TYR A 561 -5.64 15.23 -14.47
C TYR A 561 -6.96 15.25 -15.24
N LEU A 562 -7.97 15.98 -14.78
CA LEU A 562 -9.23 16.15 -15.50
C LEU A 562 -9.21 17.35 -16.43
N SER A 563 -8.35 18.31 -16.14
CA SER A 563 -8.11 19.47 -16.98
C SER A 563 -7.22 19.12 -18.18
N SER A 564 -7.33 19.91 -19.24
CA SER A 564 -6.31 19.93 -20.29
C SER A 564 -4.95 20.32 -19.69
N GLU A 565 -3.87 19.90 -20.33
CA GLU A 565 -2.51 20.22 -19.89
C GLU A 565 -2.28 21.74 -19.90
N TYR A 566 -1.84 22.31 -18.78
CA TYR A 566 -1.41 23.71 -18.67
C TYR A 566 -0.22 23.84 -17.71
N VAL A 567 0.54 24.93 -17.82
CA VAL A 567 1.71 25.19 -16.95
C VAL A 567 1.26 25.75 -15.59
N GLU A 568 1.72 25.12 -14.50
CA GLU A 568 1.36 25.53 -13.13
C GLU A 568 2.49 26.33 -12.46
N LYS A 569 3.72 25.81 -12.55
CA LYS A 569 4.92 26.39 -11.94
C LYS A 569 5.98 26.61 -13.00
N LEU A 570 6.59 27.78 -12.99
CA LEU A 570 7.59 28.22 -13.96
C LEU A 570 8.81 28.80 -13.24
N PHE A 571 10.00 28.30 -13.58
CA PHE A 571 11.27 28.77 -13.06
C PHE A 571 12.19 29.21 -14.20
N VAL A 572 12.40 30.53 -14.30
CA VAL A 572 13.19 31.18 -15.34
C VAL A 572 14.61 31.39 -14.87
N ILE A 573 15.58 30.89 -15.63
CA ILE A 573 17.01 30.92 -15.35
C ILE A 573 17.69 31.77 -16.43
N ALA A 574 18.27 32.89 -16.01
CA ALA A 574 18.94 33.83 -16.91
C ALA A 574 20.44 33.96 -16.59
N GLY A 575 21.26 34.05 -17.64
CA GLY A 575 22.70 34.32 -17.52
C GLY A 575 23.49 33.21 -16.83
N LEU A 576 23.14 31.94 -17.07
CA LEU A 576 23.83 30.78 -16.51
C LEU A 576 25.24 30.62 -17.11
N GLU A 577 25.34 30.73 -18.44
CA GLU A 577 26.59 30.73 -19.20
C GLU A 577 26.95 32.17 -19.63
N LYS A 578 28.24 32.49 -19.72
CA LYS A 578 28.67 33.78 -20.26
C LYS A 578 28.45 33.76 -21.77
N THR A 579 27.47 34.53 -22.25
CA THR A 579 27.39 34.87 -23.67
C THR A 579 28.27 36.11 -23.90
N PRO A 580 29.27 36.08 -24.80
CA PRO A 580 30.16 37.22 -25.03
C PRO A 580 29.46 38.48 -25.58
N TRP A 581 28.19 38.36 -25.99
CA TRP A 581 27.45 39.38 -26.74
C TRP A 581 26.10 39.70 -26.09
N PHE A 582 26.13 40.33 -24.92
CA PHE A 582 24.93 40.72 -24.15
C PHE A 582 24.11 41.87 -24.78
N LYS A 583 24.23 42.12 -26.09
CA LYS A 583 23.52 43.22 -26.76
C LYS A 583 22.22 42.84 -27.47
N GLU A 584 21.99 41.60 -27.94
CA GLU A 584 20.75 41.33 -28.72
C GLU A 584 20.09 39.94 -28.57
N LYS A 585 20.72 38.90 -28.00
CA LYS A 585 20.09 37.57 -27.86
C LYS A 585 19.84 37.22 -26.39
N LEU A 586 18.57 37.19 -25.98
CA LEU A 586 18.18 36.61 -24.69
C LEU A 586 18.41 35.09 -24.73
N ASP A 587 19.38 34.61 -23.94
CA ASP A 587 19.57 33.20 -23.60
C ASP A 587 18.86 32.92 -22.28
N LEU A 588 17.68 32.28 -22.36
CA LEU A 588 16.87 31.91 -21.20
C LEU A 588 16.70 30.40 -21.14
N ARG A 589 16.92 29.85 -19.96
CA ARG A 589 16.60 28.46 -19.63
C ARG A 589 15.43 28.45 -18.69
N VAL A 590 14.56 27.46 -18.85
CA VAL A 590 13.31 27.38 -18.12
C VAL A 590 13.15 25.96 -17.62
N VAL A 591 12.83 25.81 -16.33
CA VAL A 591 12.27 24.58 -15.77
C VAL A 591 10.81 24.86 -15.44
N TYR A 592 9.89 24.01 -15.86
CA TYR A 592 8.47 24.20 -15.57
C TYR A 592 7.78 22.88 -15.26
N MET A 593 6.68 22.96 -14.51
CA MET A 593 5.82 21.85 -14.15
C MET A 593 4.41 22.14 -14.63
N ASN A 594 3.77 21.15 -15.26
CA ASN A 594 2.37 21.24 -15.67
C ASN A 594 1.41 20.68 -14.60
N CYS A 595 0.11 20.87 -14.80
CA CYS A 595 -0.94 20.39 -13.90
C CYS A 595 -1.04 18.85 -13.77
N TRP A 596 -0.33 18.10 -14.61
CA TRP A 596 -0.24 16.64 -14.51
C TRP A 596 0.99 16.18 -13.71
N GLY A 597 1.76 17.13 -13.16
CA GLY A 597 2.99 16.87 -12.41
C GLY A 597 4.19 16.48 -13.28
N GLU A 598 4.17 16.79 -14.58
CA GLU A 598 5.33 16.56 -15.46
C GLU A 598 6.31 17.73 -15.36
N LEU A 599 7.59 17.42 -15.15
CA LEU A 599 8.67 18.41 -15.15
C LEU A 599 9.32 18.51 -16.53
N PHE A 600 9.59 19.73 -16.99
CA PHE A 600 10.22 20.01 -18.27
C PHE A 600 11.40 20.98 -18.09
N ALA A 601 12.42 20.84 -18.91
CA ALA A 601 13.55 21.76 -18.97
C ALA A 601 13.84 22.17 -20.43
N ARG A 602 13.68 23.45 -20.74
CA ARG A 602 13.74 24.01 -22.10
C ARG A 602 14.69 25.22 -22.15
N HIS A 603 15.45 25.29 -23.23
CA HIS A 603 16.29 26.45 -23.57
C HIS A 603 15.63 27.26 -24.70
N PHE A 604 15.40 28.55 -24.45
CA PHE A 604 14.91 29.53 -25.41
C PHE A 604 16.08 30.39 -25.91
N ARG A 605 16.34 30.31 -27.21
CA ARG A 605 17.38 31.09 -27.91
C ARG A 605 16.85 32.35 -28.60
N SER A 606 15.53 32.56 -28.52
CA SER A 606 14.83 33.69 -29.12
C SER A 606 13.92 34.31 -28.08
N HIS A 607 13.96 35.64 -27.99
CA HIS A 607 13.09 36.43 -27.14
C HIS A 607 11.62 36.23 -27.49
N SER A 608 11.27 36.34 -28.77
CA SER A 608 9.88 36.17 -29.24
C SER A 608 9.31 34.78 -28.95
N ALA A 609 10.15 33.75 -29.01
CA ALA A 609 9.74 32.38 -28.68
C ALA A 609 9.46 32.18 -27.19
N PHE A 610 10.21 32.89 -26.33
CA PHE A 610 9.96 32.88 -24.89
C PHE A 610 8.71 33.69 -24.54
N GLU A 611 8.55 34.89 -25.10
CA GLU A 611 7.34 35.71 -24.91
C GLU A 611 6.08 34.98 -25.32
N LYS A 612 6.07 34.36 -26.51
CA LYS A 612 4.94 33.56 -26.98
C LYS A 612 4.58 32.45 -25.99
N PHE A 613 5.58 31.70 -25.49
CA PHE A 613 5.37 30.64 -24.51
C PHE A 613 4.77 31.15 -23.20
N ILE A 614 5.21 32.32 -22.72
CA ILE A 614 4.66 32.93 -21.50
C ILE A 614 3.22 33.37 -21.71
N ILE A 615 2.92 34.03 -22.83
CA ILE A 615 1.58 34.51 -23.15
C ILE A 615 0.63 33.31 -23.18
N GLU A 616 0.96 32.27 -23.94
CA GLU A 616 0.19 31.02 -24.00
C GLU A 616 -0.03 30.42 -22.59
N SER A 617 1.05 30.29 -21.81
CA SER A 617 0.97 29.71 -20.45
C SER A 617 0.10 30.54 -19.49
N ARG A 618 0.09 31.87 -19.60
CA ARG A 618 -0.74 32.76 -18.77
C ARG A 618 -2.19 32.80 -19.23
N THR A 619 -2.44 32.64 -20.52
CA THR A 619 -3.79 32.52 -21.08
C THR A 619 -4.44 31.22 -20.61
N GLU A 620 -3.70 30.11 -20.62
CA GLU A 620 -4.19 28.82 -20.12
C GLU A 620 -4.34 28.81 -18.59
N ASN A 621 -3.43 29.46 -17.87
CA ASN A 621 -3.44 29.55 -16.42
C ASN A 621 -3.08 30.97 -15.92
N PRO A 622 -4.08 31.81 -15.62
CA PRO A 622 -3.86 33.15 -15.08
C PRO A 622 -3.13 33.16 -13.72
N ARG A 623 -3.14 32.03 -12.98
CA ARG A 623 -2.49 31.86 -11.67
C ARG A 623 -1.07 31.24 -11.78
N LEU A 624 -0.48 31.22 -12.98
CA LEU A 624 0.88 30.72 -13.22
C LEU A 624 1.90 31.29 -12.22
N GLN A 625 2.55 30.40 -11.46
CA GLN A 625 3.57 30.80 -10.50
C GLN A 625 4.93 30.95 -11.18
N VAL A 626 5.46 32.17 -11.24
CA VAL A 626 6.76 32.45 -11.87
C VAL A 626 7.83 32.80 -10.84
N ARG A 627 8.96 32.08 -10.90
CA ARG A 627 10.16 32.31 -10.09
C ARG A 627 11.36 32.56 -10.99
N PHE A 628 12.37 33.25 -10.47
CA PHE A 628 13.57 33.61 -11.23
C PHE A 628 14.84 33.16 -10.54
N TYR A 629 15.85 32.90 -11.35
CA TYR A 629 17.21 32.70 -10.93
C TYR A 629 18.18 33.37 -11.89
N VAL A 630 19.10 34.13 -11.30
CA VAL A 630 20.22 34.73 -12.00
C VAL A 630 21.47 34.31 -11.27
N ARG A 631 22.50 33.94 -12.03
CA ARG A 631 23.81 33.56 -11.50
C ARG A 631 24.34 34.66 -10.56
N ARG A 632 24.74 34.29 -9.34
CA ARG A 632 25.15 35.25 -8.29
C ARG A 632 26.41 36.05 -8.63
N SER A 633 27.29 35.52 -9.47
CA SER A 633 28.54 36.18 -9.86
C SER A 633 28.39 37.13 -11.05
N ASN A 634 27.16 37.50 -11.43
CA ASN A 634 26.91 38.38 -12.57
C ASN A 634 26.91 39.85 -12.10
N THR A 635 27.80 40.67 -12.67
CA THR A 635 28.00 42.08 -12.28
C THR A 635 26.78 42.97 -12.58
N THR A 636 25.82 42.48 -13.36
CA THR A 636 24.56 43.15 -13.73
C THR A 636 23.33 42.40 -13.22
N TYR A 637 23.43 41.76 -12.06
CA TYR A 637 22.37 40.97 -11.42
C TYR A 637 21.00 41.67 -11.39
N GLU A 638 20.93 42.92 -10.89
CA GLU A 638 19.69 43.69 -10.76
C GLU A 638 19.07 44.05 -12.13
N LYS A 639 19.90 44.51 -13.08
CA LYS A 639 19.46 44.86 -14.45
C LYS A 639 18.91 43.65 -15.21
N ILE A 640 19.46 42.46 -14.99
CA ILE A 640 18.99 41.22 -15.62
C ILE A 640 17.64 40.80 -15.03
N ILE A 641 17.47 40.91 -13.71
CA ILE A 641 16.20 40.62 -13.05
C ILE A 641 15.12 41.61 -13.51
N GLU A 642 15.43 42.90 -13.58
CA GLU A 642 14.48 43.91 -14.07
C GLU A 642 14.09 43.70 -15.53
N ARG A 643 15.05 43.40 -16.42
CA ARG A 643 14.75 43.04 -17.81
C ARG A 643 13.90 41.77 -17.91
N ALA A 644 14.23 40.72 -17.16
CA ALA A 644 13.44 39.49 -17.13
C ALA A 644 12.02 39.74 -16.60
N LYS A 645 11.85 40.63 -15.61
CA LYS A 645 10.54 41.06 -15.10
C LYS A 645 9.76 41.92 -16.11
N MET A 646 10.43 42.81 -16.84
CA MET A 646 9.81 43.64 -17.89
C MET A 646 9.23 42.78 -19.02
N ILE A 647 9.95 41.73 -19.43
CA ILE A 647 9.49 40.74 -20.44
C ILE A 647 8.23 39.98 -19.98
N LEU A 648 7.95 39.96 -18.68
CA LEU A 648 6.83 39.23 -18.08
C LEU A 648 5.69 40.13 -17.61
N LYS A 649 5.81 41.45 -17.78
CA LYS A 649 4.65 42.34 -17.73
C LYS A 649 3.93 42.16 -19.06
N PRO A 650 2.75 41.50 -19.10
CA PRO A 650 1.98 41.52 -20.32
C PRO A 650 1.65 42.99 -20.61
N THR A 651 1.98 43.46 -21.81
CA THR A 651 1.08 44.41 -22.48
C THR A 651 -0.23 43.67 -22.66
N ILE A 652 -1.09 43.74 -21.65
CA ILE A 652 -2.52 43.58 -21.84
C ILE A 652 -2.91 44.82 -22.62
N ASP A 653 -3.30 44.62 -23.87
CA ASP A 653 -3.88 45.70 -24.67
C ASP A 653 -5.09 46.26 -23.88
N PRO A 654 -5.26 47.59 -23.73
CA PRO A 654 -6.42 48.14 -23.03
C PRO A 654 -7.77 47.89 -23.75
N GLU A 655 -7.75 47.31 -24.95
CA GLU A 655 -8.93 47.07 -25.77
C GLU A 655 -8.90 45.67 -26.43
N SER A 656 -9.22 44.61 -25.68
CA SER A 656 -9.70 43.34 -26.25
C SER A 656 -10.54 42.54 -25.27
#